data_AF-K8EFS4-F1
#
_entry.id   AF-K8EFS4-F1
#
_cell.length_a   1.000
_cell.length_b   1.000
_cell.length_c   1.000
_cell.angle_alpha   90.00
_cell.angle_beta   90.00
_cell.angle_gamma   90.00
#
_symmetry.space_group_name_H-M   'P 1'
#
loop_
_entity.id
_entity.type
_entity.pdbx_description
1 polymer ?
#
loop_
_entity_poly.entity_id
_entity_poly.type
_entity_poly.pdbx_seq_one_letter_code
_entity_poly.pdbx_strand_id
1 'polypeptide(L)'
;MMMMMTDGEKKIEFSNGKLLLDSRTAILSGGSLALSTIPNKKSAFISNDPTVQILRKVATNSPNDAQSRHVLQFSTNTEPLVSSFMCTARCKLWWMSPAWGRDLGKDLPAETQYLMLELGEDGKSGYVCILPLSGDKFRATLSGFHPMWERRGSFLVVESACEEVKADGIDNVAIISWANNPYDASKKAIKMASLVLKESFKPREEKVTPPVADVFGWCTWDAFYEKVSPKRIGKGLTSLQNGNSPPKFVIIDDGWQNVEPDKEYRNSRTSTTGSSKDNSREPSKNDEDQVIEEEDEFDDGDEDDDEAQAPLTTPTVTPPGYIAAWFYAFYWRRLHAMRAHGVFWHTLRILINYVLYAFVAMKTASLSYFNHRVVSIRANKKFSTFTGFRRGSFSGKRSPFGSLASLAGKAGKKMQKAIKTVGSLEFLDKMSPPGSPKFSHSRPSLDSLRSADQQMDLAGHEKNKLRGEIDGLGNVVRAIKKKYDVDYVYCWHALLGYWGGVHPDEENVREFGAKLKYPRHNPSLLAVEPSQAWDPLTVCGVGVPAPEKMQHFYNELHEYLAAAGVDGVKVDAQAVIGALGYGNGPNGGGPALARNTHEALEKSVMKFFPTNGLINCMCHSTENLYNFKMSNLARVSDDFYPTNEASHTVHIVNVSYNSMFMGEIVIPDWDMFQSASSTGGLHAAARAVGGCPIYVSDHPDKHDFNVLGQLVMPSGSILRGKFPGRPTRDCLFKDVCRDGKTALKIWNRNSVGGVVGTFNVQGACWSREVNQYILFGGKDGQTVSACVRPRDIEGFRSQYGGSNNNSPSEKDEEVSSRKESSGQNGNNGPNAIGDQMFAVRSHRTGDVDILRLHEKTEVALTRKDWDVFTITPVFESFRARRSAPDESFEEEGLSSVDTSVPATPEIASPIKAKPPSTENSPIESGSVKLNNNNTAEKKTTQQLIKKLKRANIRFACFGLSKMMNGNAVVQNCKLEKISGKSYRATVLLSKSCGQIACYSSEKPKKISATSRAANGKKHDVSSWRFEEKTRMLLVDLGDIEDVFWTLWFEY
;
A
#
# COMPACT_ATOMS: atom_id res chain seq x y z
N MET A 1 20.09 -13.44 57.74
CA MET A 1 19.82 -14.88 57.86
C MET A 1 19.73 -15.44 56.45
N MET A 2 20.69 -16.30 56.13
CA MET A 2 20.87 -16.98 54.86
C MET A 2 19.57 -17.74 54.50
N MET A 3 19.01 -17.53 53.32
CA MET A 3 18.02 -18.47 52.78
C MET A 3 18.36 -18.71 51.31
N MET A 4 19.12 -19.78 51.10
CA MET A 4 19.26 -20.46 49.82
C MET A 4 17.85 -20.73 49.27
N MET A 5 17.58 -20.30 48.03
CA MET A 5 16.46 -20.79 47.25
C MET A 5 17.02 -21.43 45.98
N THR A 6 16.82 -22.73 45.98
CA THR A 6 17.22 -23.82 45.09
C THR A 6 17.00 -23.60 43.59
N ASP A 7 17.91 -24.18 42.82
CA ASP A 7 17.76 -24.58 41.42
C ASP A 7 16.36 -25.13 41.09
N GLY A 8 15.81 -24.62 40.00
CA GLY A 8 14.54 -25.05 39.44
C GLY A 8 14.28 -24.31 38.15
N GLU A 9 15.04 -24.65 37.11
CA GLU A 9 14.72 -24.27 35.73
C GLU A 9 13.25 -24.62 35.43
N LYS A 10 12.45 -23.63 35.01
CA LYS A 10 11.03 -23.84 34.66
C LYS A 10 10.75 -23.43 33.22
N LYS A 11 10.22 -24.41 32.49
CA LYS A 11 9.95 -24.44 31.05
C LYS A 11 8.65 -23.71 30.70
N ILE A 12 8.63 -23.06 29.53
CA ILE A 12 7.40 -22.95 28.73
C ILE A 12 7.05 -24.39 28.31
N GLU A 13 6.00 -24.99 28.86
CA GLU A 13 5.56 -26.32 28.42
C GLU A 13 4.40 -26.20 27.42
N PHE A 14 4.59 -26.77 26.23
CA PHE A 14 3.55 -26.97 25.23
C PHE A 14 3.04 -28.41 25.34
N SER A 15 1.94 -28.65 26.08
CA SER A 15 1.27 -29.96 26.08
C SER A 15 -0.11 -29.86 25.43
N ASN A 16 -0.40 -30.78 24.50
CA ASN A 16 -1.69 -30.94 23.83
C ASN A 16 -2.40 -29.66 23.32
N GLY A 17 -1.67 -28.76 22.66
CA GLY A 17 -2.26 -27.56 22.04
C GLY A 17 -2.69 -26.47 23.03
N LYS A 18 -2.30 -26.59 24.30
CA LYS A 18 -2.35 -25.53 25.30
C LYS A 18 -0.94 -24.99 25.52
N LEU A 19 -0.78 -23.69 25.34
CA LEU A 19 0.35 -22.96 25.92
C LEU A 19 0.15 -22.99 27.44
N LEU A 20 1.04 -23.57 28.23
CA LEU A 20 0.99 -23.45 29.68
C LEU A 20 2.11 -22.51 30.10
N LEU A 21 1.79 -21.21 30.17
CA LEU A 21 2.57 -20.30 30.99
C LEU A 21 2.07 -20.49 32.42
N ASP A 22 2.86 -21.12 33.29
CA ASP A 22 2.50 -21.29 34.70
C ASP A 22 2.11 -19.94 35.29
N SER A 23 0.93 -19.91 35.90
CA SER A 23 0.29 -18.79 36.62
C SER A 23 1.14 -18.11 37.71
N ARG A 24 2.41 -18.50 37.89
CA ARG A 24 3.31 -18.04 38.94
C ARG A 24 4.61 -17.39 38.44
N THR A 25 4.78 -17.21 37.13
CA THR A 25 6.07 -16.75 36.57
C THR A 25 6.04 -15.28 36.15
N ALA A 26 6.15 -14.38 37.13
CA ALA A 26 6.94 -13.15 37.00
C ALA A 26 7.23 -12.66 38.42
N ILE A 27 8.47 -12.86 38.86
CA ILE A 27 8.97 -12.36 40.14
C ILE A 27 10.27 -11.60 39.83
N LEU A 28 10.25 -10.30 40.16
CA LEU A 28 11.35 -9.36 40.47
C LEU A 28 11.79 -8.33 39.40
N SER A 29 11.11 -7.19 39.41
CA SER A 29 11.69 -5.92 39.90
C SER A 29 10.56 -5.03 40.44
N GLY A 30 9.86 -5.49 41.46
CA GLY A 30 8.79 -4.69 42.04
C GLY A 30 7.39 -4.90 41.44
N GLY A 31 7.09 -6.00 40.74
CA GLY A 31 5.74 -6.30 40.23
C GLY A 31 5.46 -7.79 40.01
N SER A 32 4.17 -8.15 39.88
CA SER A 32 3.66 -9.51 39.60
C SER A 32 2.87 -9.55 38.29
N LEU A 33 3.07 -10.60 37.49
CA LEU A 33 2.32 -10.88 36.26
C LEU A 33 1.35 -12.04 36.52
N ALA A 34 0.06 -11.80 36.33
CA ALA A 34 -0.95 -12.84 36.47
C ALA A 34 -1.35 -13.36 35.08
N LEU A 35 -1.02 -14.62 34.81
CA LEU A 35 -1.55 -15.38 33.69
C LEU A 35 -2.79 -16.14 34.16
N SER A 36 -3.96 -15.79 33.64
CA SER A 36 -5.18 -16.57 33.88
C SER A 36 -5.59 -17.26 32.59
N THR A 37 -5.62 -18.59 32.59
CA THR A 37 -6.60 -19.30 31.77
C THR A 37 -7.98 -19.06 32.38
N ILE A 38 -8.99 -18.90 31.53
CA ILE A 38 -10.34 -18.43 31.87
C ILE A 38 -10.88 -19.19 33.10
N PRO A 39 -11.12 -18.52 34.24
CA PRO A 39 -11.86 -19.15 35.34
C PRO A 39 -13.33 -19.22 34.94
N ASN A 40 -13.87 -20.44 34.92
CA ASN A 40 -15.31 -20.68 34.91
C ASN A 40 -15.95 -19.99 36.14
N LYS A 41 -16.41 -18.74 36.00
CA LYS A 41 -17.57 -18.16 36.72
C LYS A 41 -17.80 -16.69 36.33
N LYS A 42 -18.92 -16.47 35.61
CA LYS A 42 -19.74 -15.25 35.56
C LYS A 42 -19.07 -13.90 35.25
N SER A 43 -18.18 -13.84 34.26
CA SER A 43 -17.99 -12.62 33.45
C SER A 43 -17.86 -13.02 31.97
N ALA A 44 -18.43 -12.20 31.09
CA ALA A 44 -18.83 -12.54 29.73
C ALA A 44 -17.77 -13.28 28.87
N PHE A 45 -18.26 -14.22 28.06
CA PHE A 45 -17.52 -15.05 27.10
C PHE A 45 -16.71 -14.18 26.11
N ILE A 46 -15.38 -14.26 26.12
CA ILE A 46 -14.53 -13.56 25.12
C ILE A 46 -13.81 -14.55 24.17
N SER A 47 -13.51 -15.81 24.57
CA SER A 47 -13.25 -16.95 23.66
C SER A 47 -12.92 -18.23 24.45
N ASN A 48 -13.39 -19.41 23.99
CA ASN A 48 -13.00 -20.72 24.53
C ASN A 48 -11.80 -21.36 23.81
N ASP A 49 -11.11 -20.64 22.91
CA ASP A 49 -10.01 -21.18 22.12
C ASP A 49 -8.74 -21.37 22.98
N PRO A 50 -8.31 -22.61 23.27
CA PRO A 50 -7.13 -22.88 24.09
C PRO A 50 -5.81 -22.45 23.43
N THR A 51 -5.85 -22.13 22.14
CA THR A 51 -4.68 -21.70 21.36
C THR A 51 -4.43 -20.19 21.44
N VAL A 52 -5.25 -19.43 22.18
CA VAL A 52 -5.10 -18.00 22.39
C VAL A 52 -5.12 -17.66 23.89
N GLN A 53 -4.24 -16.76 24.31
CA GLN A 53 -4.13 -16.28 25.68
C GLN A 53 -4.08 -14.76 25.74
N ILE A 54 -4.61 -14.23 26.83
CA ILE A 54 -4.61 -12.80 27.13
C ILE A 54 -3.73 -12.60 28.34
N LEU A 55 -2.71 -11.76 28.21
CA LEU A 55 -1.91 -11.34 29.34
C LEU A 55 -2.65 -10.26 30.11
N ARG A 56 -3.30 -10.66 31.21
CA ARG A 56 -4.37 -9.88 31.81
C ARG A 56 -3.94 -8.82 32.79
N LYS A 57 -2.78 -8.91 33.46
CA LYS A 57 -2.41 -7.89 34.46
C LYS A 57 -0.90 -7.73 34.60
N VAL A 58 -0.49 -6.47 34.53
CA VAL A 58 0.83 -5.95 34.94
C VAL A 58 0.58 -5.06 36.14
N ALA A 59 1.24 -5.28 37.28
CA ALA A 59 1.05 -4.44 38.47
C ALA A 59 2.35 -4.24 39.26
N THR A 60 2.44 -3.11 39.96
CA THR A 60 3.50 -2.85 40.92
C THR A 60 3.26 -3.59 42.24
N ASN A 61 4.32 -3.76 43.04
CA ASN A 61 4.31 -4.52 44.29
C ASN A 61 3.54 -3.80 45.41
N SER A 62 3.22 -2.52 45.23
CA SER A 62 2.48 -1.71 46.20
C SER A 62 1.45 -0.85 45.47
N PRO A 63 0.18 -0.81 45.92
CA PRO A 63 -0.85 0.07 45.36
C PRO A 63 -0.49 1.56 45.41
N ASN A 64 0.43 1.95 46.29
CA ASN A 64 0.90 3.33 46.41
C ASN A 64 2.03 3.70 45.41
N ASP A 65 2.46 2.75 44.57
CA ASP A 65 3.54 2.93 43.59
C ASP A 65 2.97 3.03 42.17
N ALA A 66 1.99 3.90 41.96
CA ALA A 66 1.41 4.14 40.64
C ALA A 66 2.44 4.83 39.74
N GLN A 67 2.67 4.28 38.55
CA GLN A 67 3.68 4.76 37.59
C GLN A 67 3.05 5.01 36.22
N SER A 68 3.65 5.93 35.45
CA SER A 68 3.27 6.17 34.04
C SER A 68 3.95 5.18 33.08
N ARG A 69 4.87 4.36 33.61
CA ARG A 69 5.70 3.42 32.87
C ARG A 69 6.02 2.20 33.73
N HIS A 70 5.74 1.02 33.20
CA HIS A 70 6.02 -0.28 33.81
C HIS A 70 6.92 -1.08 32.89
N VAL A 71 7.98 -1.68 33.42
CA VAL A 71 8.88 -2.56 32.68
C VAL A 71 8.92 -3.91 33.36
N LEU A 72 8.57 -4.96 32.62
CA LEU A 72 8.53 -6.32 33.15
C LEU A 72 9.41 -7.20 32.31
N GLN A 73 10.35 -7.86 32.95
CA GLN A 73 11.11 -8.91 32.34
C GLN A 73 10.22 -10.15 32.17
N PHE A 74 10.07 -10.65 30.95
CA PHE A 74 9.32 -11.89 30.68
C PHE A 74 10.22 -13.06 30.26
N SER A 75 11.50 -12.80 29.99
CA SER A 75 12.50 -13.83 29.70
C SER A 75 13.89 -13.39 30.16
N THR A 76 14.66 -14.31 30.74
CA THR A 76 16.02 -14.10 31.26
C THR A 76 17.12 -14.70 30.39
N ASN A 77 16.80 -15.64 29.47
CA ASN A 77 17.75 -16.42 28.66
C ASN A 77 17.26 -16.62 27.21
N THR A 78 18.10 -17.20 26.34
CA THR A 78 17.65 -17.80 25.07
C THR A 78 16.61 -18.88 25.36
N GLU A 79 15.38 -18.70 24.91
CA GLU A 79 14.30 -19.67 25.07
C GLU A 79 14.62 -20.94 24.26
N PRO A 80 14.90 -22.09 24.89
CA PRO A 80 15.40 -23.29 24.20
C PRO A 80 14.41 -23.89 23.18
N LEU A 81 13.14 -23.45 23.22
CA LEU A 81 12.09 -23.88 22.30
C LEU A 81 11.93 -22.97 21.07
N VAL A 82 12.53 -21.77 21.07
CA VAL A 82 12.45 -20.82 19.96
C VAL A 82 13.62 -21.08 19.02
N SER A 83 13.35 -21.55 17.80
CA SER A 83 14.39 -21.75 16.78
C SER A 83 14.83 -20.42 16.17
N SER A 84 13.86 -19.54 15.93
CA SER A 84 14.05 -18.24 15.31
C SER A 84 12.83 -17.34 15.53
N PHE A 85 12.99 -16.04 15.30
CA PHE A 85 11.87 -15.11 15.30
C PHE A 85 11.97 -14.09 14.17
N MET A 86 10.80 -13.52 13.87
CA MET A 86 10.63 -12.31 13.07
C MET A 86 9.72 -11.36 13.84
N CYS A 87 10.02 -10.06 13.81
CA CYS A 87 9.20 -9.04 14.46
C CYS A 87 9.07 -7.79 13.60
N THR A 88 8.07 -6.96 13.87
CA THR A 88 7.98 -5.60 13.34
C THR A 88 8.13 -4.62 14.49
N ALA A 89 9.14 -3.76 14.42
CA ALA A 89 9.49 -2.83 15.47
C ALA A 89 9.59 -1.42 14.92
N ARG A 90 9.21 -0.41 15.72
CA ARG A 90 9.42 0.97 15.30
C ARG A 90 10.89 1.20 15.04
N CYS A 91 11.16 1.89 13.93
CA CYS A 91 12.49 2.32 13.51
C CYS A 91 12.58 3.84 13.43
N LYS A 92 11.44 4.50 13.28
CA LYS A 92 11.19 5.93 13.39
C LYS A 92 9.86 6.14 14.14
N LEU A 93 9.53 7.36 14.52
CA LEU A 93 8.23 7.76 15.08
C LEU A 93 7.09 7.25 14.21
N TRP A 94 7.22 7.42 12.90
CA TRP A 94 6.21 7.16 11.89
C TRP A 94 6.11 5.70 11.45
N TRP A 95 7.23 4.96 11.49
CA TRP A 95 7.43 3.75 10.69
C TRP A 95 7.98 2.57 11.49
N MET A 96 7.63 1.37 11.02
CA MET A 96 8.20 0.09 11.47
C MET A 96 9.06 -0.53 10.39
N SER A 97 10.09 -1.25 10.82
CA SER A 97 10.87 -2.16 9.99
C SER A 97 10.89 -3.56 10.61
N PRO A 98 11.02 -4.61 9.79
CA PRO A 98 11.20 -5.96 10.30
C PRO A 98 12.59 -6.14 10.93
N ALA A 99 12.68 -7.10 11.84
CA ALA A 99 13.94 -7.63 12.33
C ALA A 99 13.80 -9.15 12.58
N TRP A 100 14.93 -9.83 12.63
CA TRP A 100 15.04 -11.26 12.81
C TRP A 100 16.10 -11.57 13.85
N GLY A 101 15.98 -12.72 14.48
CA GLY A 101 16.98 -13.18 15.43
C GLY A 101 16.69 -14.58 15.93
N ARG A 102 17.52 -15.01 16.88
CA ARG A 102 17.34 -16.27 17.61
C ARG A 102 17.32 -16.06 19.12
N ASP A 103 17.94 -14.97 19.57
CA ASP A 103 17.98 -14.60 20.97
C ASP A 103 17.10 -13.38 21.20
N LEU A 104 15.96 -13.54 21.86
CA LEU A 104 15.06 -12.42 22.15
C LEU A 104 15.71 -11.36 23.05
N GLY A 105 16.60 -11.75 23.96
CA GLY A 105 17.27 -10.80 24.84
C GLY A 105 18.32 -9.96 24.11
N LYS A 106 18.92 -10.48 23.04
CA LYS A 106 19.96 -9.79 22.28
C LYS A 106 19.45 -9.11 21.01
N ASP A 107 18.64 -9.83 20.24
CA ASP A 107 18.31 -9.48 18.86
C ASP A 107 16.97 -8.73 18.74
N LEU A 108 16.09 -8.81 19.75
CA LEU A 108 14.76 -8.17 19.71
C LEU A 108 14.90 -6.64 19.85
N PRO A 109 14.50 -5.85 18.85
CA PRO A 109 14.61 -4.39 18.94
C PRO A 109 13.64 -3.82 19.99
N ALA A 110 14.02 -2.69 20.59
CA ALA A 110 13.09 -1.87 21.35
C ALA A 110 11.93 -1.38 20.46
N GLU A 111 10.80 -1.06 21.08
CA GLU A 111 9.56 -0.67 20.39
C GLU A 111 9.05 -1.74 19.41
N THR A 112 9.23 -3.02 19.74
CA THR A 112 8.62 -4.13 19.00
C THR A 112 7.12 -4.17 19.27
N GLN A 113 6.31 -4.09 18.21
CA GLN A 113 4.85 -4.03 18.29
C GLN A 113 4.16 -5.32 17.83
N TYR A 114 4.91 -6.23 17.22
CA TYR A 114 4.44 -7.56 16.81
C TYR A 114 5.64 -8.50 16.72
N LEU A 115 5.49 -9.71 17.25
CA LEU A 115 6.52 -10.74 17.29
C LEU A 115 5.93 -12.08 16.86
N MET A 116 6.62 -12.76 15.95
CA MET A 116 6.32 -14.12 15.48
C MET A 116 7.51 -15.02 15.81
N LEU A 117 7.25 -16.12 16.50
CA LEU A 117 8.22 -17.12 16.90
C LEU A 117 8.01 -18.40 16.10
N GLU A 118 9.11 -19.01 15.68
CA GLU A 118 9.15 -20.38 15.16
C GLU A 118 9.58 -21.33 16.29
N LEU A 119 8.84 -22.43 16.46
CA LEU A 119 9.13 -23.44 17.50
C LEU A 119 9.96 -24.62 16.94
N GLY A 120 10.93 -25.11 17.73
CA GLY A 120 11.87 -26.19 17.37
C GLY A 120 11.37 -27.65 17.48
N GLU A 121 12.19 -28.61 17.05
CA GLU A 121 11.83 -30.02 16.77
C GLU A 121 11.38 -30.86 17.98
N ASP A 122 11.72 -30.50 19.22
CA ASP A 122 11.49 -31.37 20.39
C ASP A 122 10.18 -31.09 21.16
N GLY A 123 9.10 -30.62 20.49
CA GLY A 123 7.83 -30.48 21.23
C GLY A 123 6.53 -30.01 20.58
N LYS A 124 6.52 -29.63 19.28
CA LYS A 124 5.38 -29.59 18.30
C LYS A 124 5.58 -28.43 17.32
N SER A 125 5.79 -28.77 16.04
CA SER A 125 5.93 -27.82 14.94
C SER A 125 4.79 -26.79 14.93
N GLY A 126 5.13 -25.50 14.89
CA GLY A 126 4.14 -24.43 14.93
C GLY A 126 4.75 -23.05 15.15
N TYR A 127 3.86 -22.07 15.23
CA TYR A 127 4.20 -20.66 15.28
C TYR A 127 3.45 -19.97 16.42
N VAL A 128 4.12 -19.07 17.13
CA VAL A 128 3.53 -18.26 18.19
C VAL A 128 3.59 -16.79 17.81
N CYS A 129 2.45 -16.13 17.79
CA CYS A 129 2.36 -14.67 17.69
C CYS A 129 2.20 -14.07 19.09
N ILE A 130 3.05 -13.09 19.42
CA ILE A 130 2.91 -12.23 20.61
C ILE A 130 2.60 -10.82 20.11
N LEU A 131 1.46 -10.30 20.55
CA LEU A 131 0.90 -9.03 20.10
C LEU A 131 0.64 -8.10 21.30
N PRO A 132 1.55 -7.16 21.59
CA PRO A 132 1.32 -6.09 22.56
C PRO A 132 0.08 -5.24 22.21
N LEU A 133 -0.66 -4.84 23.25
CA LEU A 133 -1.92 -4.11 23.11
C LEU A 133 -1.78 -2.62 23.47
N SER A 134 -2.61 -1.78 22.86
CA SER A 134 -2.79 -0.38 23.26
C SER A 134 -4.22 -0.18 23.73
N GLY A 135 -4.37 0.00 25.04
CA GLY A 135 -5.65 0.18 25.72
C GLY A 135 -6.06 1.65 25.78
N ASP A 136 -6.97 1.96 26.71
CA ASP A 136 -7.56 3.31 26.83
C ASP A 136 -6.53 4.38 27.22
N LYS A 137 -5.59 4.03 28.11
CA LYS A 137 -4.62 4.97 28.70
C LYS A 137 -3.16 4.55 28.56
N PHE A 138 -2.91 3.26 28.35
CA PHE A 138 -1.57 2.67 28.31
C PHE A 138 -1.38 1.83 27.05
N ARG A 139 -0.17 1.88 26.50
CA ARG A 139 0.28 1.06 25.38
C ARG A 139 1.39 0.12 25.81
N ALA A 140 1.42 -1.07 25.24
CA ALA A 140 2.47 -2.05 25.46
C ALA A 140 3.37 -2.21 24.23
N THR A 141 4.67 -2.45 24.45
CA THR A 141 5.64 -2.86 23.44
C THR A 141 6.59 -3.91 24.02
N LEU A 142 7.31 -4.62 23.15
CA LEU A 142 8.40 -5.53 23.56
C LEU A 142 9.76 -4.90 23.27
N SER A 143 10.76 -5.33 24.03
CA SER A 143 12.15 -4.94 23.84
C SER A 143 13.08 -6.06 24.28
N GLY A 144 14.18 -6.27 23.54
CA GLY A 144 15.34 -6.97 24.07
C GLY A 144 16.09 -6.09 25.08
N PHE A 145 17.30 -6.52 25.45
CA PHE A 145 18.14 -5.85 26.43
C PHE A 145 18.50 -4.43 26.00
N HIS A 146 18.22 -3.47 26.89
CA HIS A 146 18.70 -2.10 26.76
C HIS A 146 19.89 -1.86 27.70
N PRO A 147 21.00 -1.24 27.26
CA PRO A 147 22.19 -1.03 28.09
C PRO A 147 21.98 -0.20 29.37
N MET A 148 20.89 0.58 29.43
CA MET A 148 20.51 1.31 30.65
C MET A 148 19.75 0.44 31.67
N TRP A 149 19.42 -0.81 31.34
CA TRP A 149 18.75 -1.73 32.26
C TRP A 149 19.80 -2.56 32.99
N GLU A 150 19.62 -2.71 34.30
CA GLU A 150 20.56 -3.42 35.16
C GLU A 150 20.61 -4.94 34.88
N ARG A 151 19.64 -5.46 34.11
CA ARG A 151 19.45 -6.90 33.88
C ARG A 151 19.33 -7.21 32.40
N ARG A 152 19.99 -8.28 31.96
CA ARG A 152 19.85 -8.84 30.60
C ARG A 152 18.56 -9.64 30.47
N GLY A 153 17.94 -9.61 29.29
CA GLY A 153 16.74 -10.38 28.97
C GLY A 153 15.80 -9.68 28.00
N SER A 154 14.56 -10.17 27.94
CA SER A 154 13.48 -9.59 27.13
C SER A 154 12.38 -9.01 28.02
N PHE A 155 11.80 -7.90 27.58
CA PHE A 155 10.98 -7.03 28.40
C PHE A 155 9.68 -6.63 27.70
N LEU A 156 8.61 -6.59 28.48
CA LEU A 156 7.34 -5.96 28.16
C LEU A 156 7.35 -4.58 28.79
N VAL A 157 7.13 -3.55 27.98
CA VAL A 157 7.14 -2.15 28.39
C VAL A 157 5.74 -1.58 28.21
N VAL A 158 5.11 -1.12 29.29
CA VAL A 158 3.74 -0.59 29.31
C VAL A 158 3.77 0.87 29.75
N GLU A 159 3.29 1.80 28.93
CA GLU A 159 3.48 3.23 29.13
C GLU A 159 2.24 4.03 28.76
N SER A 160 1.94 5.11 29.49
CA SER A 160 0.86 6.06 29.15
C SER A 160 1.31 7.19 28.22
N ALA A 161 2.63 7.33 28.02
CA ALA A 161 3.27 8.48 27.40
C ALA A 161 2.91 9.83 28.05
N CYS A 162 2.52 9.81 29.34
CA CYS A 162 2.15 11.01 30.09
C CYS A 162 2.39 10.83 31.58
N GLU A 163 3.24 11.67 32.19
CA GLU A 163 3.56 11.59 33.63
C GLU A 163 2.35 11.87 34.55
N GLU A 164 1.33 12.57 34.06
CA GLU A 164 0.07 12.83 34.77
C GLU A 164 -0.83 11.58 34.84
N VAL A 165 -0.60 10.60 33.95
CA VAL A 165 -1.42 9.39 33.82
C VAL A 165 -0.63 8.21 34.37
N LYS A 166 -0.95 7.82 35.60
CA LYS A 166 -0.29 6.75 36.35
C LYS A 166 -1.28 5.66 36.73
N ALA A 167 -0.80 4.43 36.83
CA ALA A 167 -1.56 3.29 37.33
C ALA A 167 -0.64 2.40 38.18
N ASP A 168 -1.20 1.72 39.17
CA ASP A 168 -0.54 0.65 39.93
C ASP A 168 -0.75 -0.72 39.27
N GLY A 169 -1.70 -0.84 38.34
CA GLY A 169 -1.84 -1.97 37.45
C GLY A 169 -2.59 -1.69 36.14
N ILE A 170 -2.23 -2.44 35.10
CA ILE A 170 -2.80 -2.33 33.75
C ILE A 170 -3.25 -3.71 33.31
N ASP A 171 -4.50 -3.77 32.86
CA ASP A 171 -5.07 -4.99 32.32
C ASP A 171 -4.88 -5.11 30.79
N ASN A 172 -4.92 -6.35 30.29
CA ASN A 172 -4.93 -6.66 28.86
C ASN A 172 -3.76 -6.04 28.06
N VAL A 173 -2.54 -6.44 28.41
CA VAL A 173 -1.32 -5.82 27.87
C VAL A 173 -0.76 -6.52 26.63
N ALA A 174 -1.11 -7.79 26.40
CA ALA A 174 -0.69 -8.53 25.23
C ALA A 174 -1.63 -9.72 24.92
N ILE A 175 -1.66 -10.12 23.66
CA ILE A 175 -2.25 -11.38 23.20
C ILE A 175 -1.13 -12.34 22.80
N ILE A 176 -1.29 -13.61 23.13
CA ILE A 176 -0.42 -14.69 22.65
C ILE A 176 -1.29 -15.70 21.91
N SER A 177 -0.91 -16.11 20.72
CA SER A 177 -1.64 -17.13 19.96
C SER A 177 -0.72 -18.14 19.31
N TRP A 178 -1.17 -19.38 19.20
CA TRP A 178 -0.46 -20.46 18.53
C TRP A 178 -1.23 -21.02 17.33
N ALA A 179 -0.51 -21.41 16.28
CA ALA A 179 -1.04 -22.16 15.16
C ALA A 179 0.06 -22.93 14.39
N ASN A 180 -0.32 -23.93 13.59
CA ASN A 180 0.58 -24.63 12.65
C ASN A 180 0.93 -23.78 11.40
N ASN A 181 0.42 -22.55 11.35
CA ASN A 181 0.53 -21.62 10.24
C ASN A 181 0.76 -20.22 10.84
N PRO A 182 1.83 -19.50 10.42
CA PRO A 182 2.14 -18.21 11.02
C PRO A 182 1.05 -17.16 10.73
N TYR A 183 0.40 -17.21 9.55
CA TYR A 183 -0.67 -16.27 9.20
C TYR A 183 -1.94 -16.52 10.03
N ASP A 184 -2.24 -17.78 10.34
CA ASP A 184 -3.39 -18.12 11.20
C ASP A 184 -3.13 -17.69 12.65
N ALA A 185 -1.88 -17.78 13.13
CA ALA A 185 -1.50 -17.23 14.43
C ALA A 185 -1.73 -15.71 14.46
N SER A 186 -1.21 -14.96 13.48
CA SER A 186 -1.44 -13.51 13.38
C SER A 186 -2.94 -13.16 13.35
N LYS A 187 -3.72 -13.86 12.51
CA LYS A 187 -5.16 -13.65 12.38
C LYS A 187 -5.92 -13.89 13.69
N LYS A 188 -5.58 -14.97 14.41
CA LYS A 188 -6.17 -15.26 15.74
C LYS A 188 -5.82 -14.17 16.76
N ALA A 189 -4.54 -13.76 16.82
CA ALA A 189 -4.10 -12.72 17.75
C ALA A 189 -4.84 -11.40 17.51
N ILE A 190 -4.96 -10.97 16.25
CA ILE A 190 -5.62 -9.71 15.88
C ILE A 190 -7.12 -9.74 16.15
N LYS A 191 -7.78 -10.87 15.83
CA LYS A 191 -9.20 -11.04 16.16
C LYS A 191 -9.44 -10.95 17.67
N MET A 192 -8.58 -11.59 18.47
CA MET A 192 -8.68 -11.50 19.93
C MET A 192 -8.40 -10.10 20.46
N ALA A 193 -7.38 -9.43 19.91
CA ALA A 193 -7.06 -8.05 20.28
C ALA A 193 -8.24 -7.10 20.02
N SER A 194 -8.94 -7.24 18.89
CA SER A 194 -10.16 -6.48 18.60
C SER A 194 -11.22 -6.66 19.68
N LEU A 195 -11.53 -7.92 20.05
CA LEU A 195 -12.53 -8.22 21.08
C LEU A 195 -12.14 -7.67 22.46
N VAL A 196 -10.87 -7.86 22.86
CA VAL A 196 -10.35 -7.40 24.16
C VAL A 196 -10.32 -5.86 24.25
N LEU A 197 -10.06 -5.20 23.13
CA LEU A 197 -10.08 -3.73 23.00
C LEU A 197 -11.47 -3.19 22.64
N LYS A 198 -12.54 -3.96 22.90
CA LYS A 198 -13.94 -3.54 22.76
C LYS A 198 -14.28 -3.04 21.35
N GLU A 199 -13.68 -3.65 20.33
CA GLU A 199 -13.84 -3.29 18.93
C GLU A 199 -13.56 -1.79 18.65
N SER A 200 -12.51 -1.25 19.30
CA SER A 200 -11.94 0.06 18.96
C SER A 200 -11.36 0.07 17.54
N PHE A 201 -10.96 -1.10 17.03
CA PHE A 201 -10.66 -1.34 15.64
C PHE A 201 -11.34 -2.63 15.18
N LYS A 202 -11.34 -2.90 13.87
CA LYS A 202 -11.82 -4.17 13.30
C LYS A 202 -10.77 -4.83 12.42
N PRO A 203 -10.75 -6.18 12.33
CA PRO A 203 -9.98 -6.88 11.32
C PRO A 203 -10.30 -6.41 9.90
N ARG A 204 -9.31 -6.47 8.99
CA ARG A 204 -9.42 -6.03 7.59
C ARG A 204 -10.65 -6.60 6.87
N GLU A 205 -10.91 -7.88 7.09
CA GLU A 205 -11.98 -8.63 6.42
C GLU A 205 -13.40 -8.21 6.85
N GLU A 206 -13.52 -7.52 7.99
CA GLU A 206 -14.80 -7.01 8.52
C GLU A 206 -15.08 -5.57 8.08
N LYS A 207 -14.19 -4.98 7.29
CA LYS A 207 -14.26 -3.60 6.83
C LYS A 207 -14.45 -3.55 5.32
N VAL A 208 -15.11 -2.49 4.85
CA VAL A 208 -15.34 -2.27 3.42
C VAL A 208 -14.01 -1.95 2.74
N THR A 209 -13.73 -2.61 1.61
CA THR A 209 -12.60 -2.24 0.75
C THR A 209 -12.95 -0.97 -0.02
N PRO A 210 -12.15 0.10 0.09
CA PRO A 210 -12.43 1.32 -0.67
C PRO A 210 -12.18 1.07 -2.18
N PRO A 211 -12.99 1.66 -3.08
CA PRO A 211 -12.87 1.41 -4.53
C PRO A 211 -11.51 1.76 -5.13
N VAL A 212 -10.80 2.74 -4.54
CA VAL A 212 -9.44 3.15 -4.96
C VAL A 212 -8.41 2.02 -4.85
N ALA A 213 -8.70 0.95 -4.10
CA ALA A 213 -7.83 -0.22 -4.00
C ALA A 213 -7.82 -1.08 -5.28
N ASP A 214 -8.80 -0.93 -6.17
CA ASP A 214 -8.97 -1.76 -7.38
C ASP A 214 -8.79 -0.98 -8.69
N VAL A 215 -8.33 0.27 -8.60
CA VAL A 215 -8.03 1.09 -9.76
C VAL A 215 -6.63 1.70 -9.70
N PHE A 216 -6.08 2.00 -10.87
CA PHE A 216 -4.78 2.64 -11.01
C PHE A 216 -4.86 4.11 -10.59
N GLY A 217 -3.85 4.56 -9.84
CA GLY A 217 -3.78 5.93 -9.38
C GLY A 217 -2.49 6.68 -9.72
N TRP A 218 -2.50 7.98 -9.44
CA TRP A 218 -1.33 8.84 -9.52
C TRP A 218 -1.28 9.82 -8.34
N CYS A 219 -0.10 9.96 -7.73
CA CYS A 219 0.16 10.83 -6.61
C CYS A 219 1.08 11.99 -7.05
N THR A 220 0.73 13.23 -6.70
CA THR A 220 1.48 14.41 -7.14
C THR A 220 2.79 14.66 -6.38
N TRP A 221 3.06 13.93 -5.28
CA TRP A 221 4.18 14.21 -4.37
C TRP A 221 5.55 14.12 -5.06
N ASP A 222 6.05 12.95 -5.47
CA ASP A 222 7.38 12.88 -6.10
C ASP A 222 7.41 13.52 -7.51
N ALA A 223 6.25 13.77 -8.10
CA ALA A 223 6.15 14.47 -9.37
C ALA A 223 6.48 15.96 -9.23
N PHE A 224 6.00 16.62 -8.17
CA PHE A 224 6.10 18.09 -8.05
C PHE A 224 6.54 18.62 -6.70
N TYR A 225 6.55 17.78 -5.65
CA TYR A 225 6.61 18.18 -4.25
C TYR A 225 5.63 19.34 -4.00
N GLU A 226 6.04 20.41 -3.33
CA GLU A 226 5.20 21.58 -3.05
C GLU A 226 4.77 22.40 -4.27
N LYS A 227 5.31 22.10 -5.46
CA LYS A 227 5.00 22.83 -6.69
C LYS A 227 3.77 22.26 -7.41
N VAL A 228 2.87 21.60 -6.69
CA VAL A 228 1.58 21.14 -7.24
C VAL A 228 0.77 22.34 -7.70
N SER A 229 0.17 22.23 -8.89
CA SER A 229 -0.76 23.23 -9.44
C SER A 229 -1.73 22.57 -10.41
N PRO A 230 -2.90 23.18 -10.68
CA PRO A 230 -3.87 22.64 -11.63
C PRO A 230 -3.26 22.35 -13.01
N LYS A 231 -2.44 23.27 -13.54
CA LYS A 231 -1.77 23.11 -14.85
C LYS A 231 -0.89 21.85 -14.89
N ARG A 232 -0.12 21.60 -13.83
CA ARG A 232 0.79 20.45 -13.72
C ARG A 232 0.05 19.14 -13.53
N ILE A 233 -1.02 19.14 -12.73
CA ILE A 233 -1.93 17.97 -12.61
C ILE A 233 -2.47 17.60 -14.00
N GLY A 234 -2.95 18.59 -14.77
CA GLY A 234 -3.46 18.36 -16.12
C GLY A 234 -2.44 17.76 -17.08
N LYS A 235 -1.15 18.14 -16.97
CA LYS A 235 -0.06 17.55 -17.77
C LYS A 235 0.15 16.07 -17.44
N GLY A 236 0.23 15.71 -16.16
CA GLY A 236 0.41 14.31 -15.74
C GLY A 236 -0.72 13.41 -16.18
N LEU A 237 -1.97 13.85 -15.98
CA LEU A 237 -3.14 13.09 -16.41
C LEU A 237 -3.20 12.90 -17.93
N THR A 238 -2.83 13.93 -18.71
CA THR A 238 -2.76 13.82 -20.17
C THR A 238 -1.70 12.79 -20.59
N SER A 239 -0.53 12.80 -19.97
CA SER A 239 0.56 11.89 -20.29
C SER A 239 0.17 10.42 -20.06
N LEU A 240 -0.40 10.11 -18.89
CA LEU A 240 -0.84 8.76 -18.54
C LEU A 240 -1.99 8.25 -19.45
N GLN A 241 -2.94 9.11 -19.82
CA GLN A 241 -3.99 8.77 -20.77
C GLN A 241 -3.42 8.44 -22.15
N ASN A 242 -2.49 9.25 -22.65
CA ASN A 242 -1.86 9.03 -23.96
C ASN A 242 -1.04 7.73 -24.00
N GLY A 243 -0.51 7.28 -22.86
CA GLY A 243 0.22 6.01 -22.73
C GLY A 243 -0.65 4.81 -22.37
N ASN A 244 -1.98 4.88 -22.56
CA ASN A 244 -2.92 3.78 -22.30
C ASN A 244 -2.87 3.24 -20.85
N SER A 245 -2.52 4.10 -19.90
CA SER A 245 -2.53 3.81 -18.46
C SER A 245 -3.33 4.89 -17.72
N PRO A 246 -4.61 5.13 -18.08
CA PRO A 246 -5.38 6.23 -17.52
C PRO A 246 -5.60 6.02 -16.01
N PRO A 247 -5.20 6.95 -15.14
CA PRO A 247 -5.48 6.83 -13.71
C PRO A 247 -6.97 7.10 -13.47
N LYS A 248 -7.60 6.28 -12.63
CA LYS A 248 -8.96 6.52 -12.11
C LYS A 248 -8.96 7.09 -10.70
N PHE A 249 -7.78 7.19 -10.11
CA PHE A 249 -7.57 7.74 -8.78
C PHE A 249 -6.42 8.76 -8.80
N VAL A 250 -6.62 9.93 -8.16
CA VAL A 250 -5.57 10.95 -8.03
C VAL A 250 -5.46 11.39 -6.58
N ILE A 251 -4.24 11.48 -6.07
CA ILE A 251 -3.93 12.13 -4.79
C ILE A 251 -3.31 13.49 -5.08
N ILE A 252 -4.00 14.57 -4.69
CA ILE A 252 -3.41 15.91 -4.60
C ILE A 252 -2.65 15.96 -3.27
N ASP A 253 -1.38 15.58 -3.34
CA ASP A 253 -0.48 15.42 -2.21
C ASP A 253 0.33 16.70 -2.00
N ASP A 254 -0.01 17.42 -0.92
CA ASP A 254 0.47 18.76 -0.54
C ASP A 254 0.12 19.93 -1.52
N GLY A 255 0.30 21.16 -1.06
CA GLY A 255 0.21 22.40 -1.83
C GLY A 255 -1.20 22.99 -2.00
N TRP A 256 -2.26 22.23 -1.72
CA TRP A 256 -3.64 22.71 -1.86
C TRP A 256 -4.15 23.49 -0.64
N GLN A 257 -3.63 23.24 0.57
CA GLN A 257 -4.16 23.80 1.82
C GLN A 257 -3.62 25.22 2.08
N ASN A 258 -4.43 26.08 2.72
CA ASN A 258 -4.00 27.42 3.11
C ASN A 258 -3.26 27.39 4.46
N VAL A 259 -1.94 27.60 4.41
CA VAL A 259 -1.03 27.52 5.55
C VAL A 259 -0.04 28.68 5.54
N GLU A 260 0.33 29.15 6.72
CA GLU A 260 1.34 30.20 6.90
C GLU A 260 2.36 29.78 7.97
N PRO A 261 3.63 30.18 7.86
CA PRO A 261 4.58 30.02 8.95
C PRO A 261 4.20 30.92 10.13
N ASP A 262 4.57 30.51 11.34
CA ASP A 262 4.39 31.33 12.54
C ASP A 262 5.02 32.71 12.37
N LYS A 263 4.42 33.73 13.01
CA LYS A 263 4.83 35.15 12.88
C LYS A 263 6.33 35.36 13.14
N GLU A 264 6.90 34.62 14.09
CA GLU A 264 8.32 34.68 14.46
C GLU A 264 9.27 34.23 13.33
N TYR A 265 8.76 33.50 12.34
CA TYR A 265 9.52 32.99 11.19
C TYR A 265 9.07 33.63 9.85
N ARG A 266 8.09 34.54 9.87
CA ARG A 266 7.73 35.37 8.71
C ARG A 266 8.85 36.39 8.48
N ASN A 267 9.90 36.03 7.73
CA ASN A 267 10.89 37.00 7.27
C ASN A 267 10.17 38.11 6.46
N SER A 268 10.51 39.38 6.72
CA SER A 268 10.09 40.54 5.94
C SER A 268 10.59 40.44 4.50
N ARG A 269 9.90 39.69 3.65
CA ARG A 269 10.16 39.62 2.21
C ARG A 269 9.30 40.64 1.48
N THR A 270 9.70 41.90 1.59
CA THR A 270 9.63 42.86 0.48
C THR A 270 11.06 43.30 0.21
N SER A 271 11.41 43.42 -1.08
CA SER A 271 12.72 43.80 -1.65
C SER A 271 13.80 42.71 -1.73
N THR A 272 13.84 42.01 -2.87
CA THR A 272 15.11 41.67 -3.53
C THR A 272 14.89 41.48 -5.04
N THR A 273 14.59 42.57 -5.73
CA THR A 273 15.00 42.83 -7.11
C THR A 273 15.47 44.28 -7.19
N GLY A 274 16.65 44.51 -7.76
CA GLY A 274 17.17 45.84 -8.09
C GLY A 274 18.19 46.42 -7.12
N SER A 275 19.45 46.50 -7.55
CA SER A 275 20.53 47.22 -6.86
C SER A 275 20.53 48.71 -7.26
N SER A 276 20.61 49.57 -6.23
CA SER A 276 21.35 50.85 -6.11
C SER A 276 21.19 52.00 -7.14
N LYS A 277 20.55 53.12 -6.75
CA LYS A 277 21.19 54.38 -6.26
C LYS A 277 20.20 55.58 -6.21
N ASP A 278 20.31 56.31 -5.09
CA ASP A 278 20.13 57.75 -4.84
C ASP A 278 18.80 58.52 -4.90
N ASN A 279 18.56 59.16 -3.74
CA ASN A 279 18.10 60.54 -3.46
C ASN A 279 16.60 60.92 -3.39
N SER A 280 16.15 60.98 -2.13
CA SER A 280 15.52 62.15 -1.46
C SER A 280 14.28 62.83 -2.06
N ARG A 281 13.11 62.59 -1.45
CA ARG A 281 12.16 63.58 -0.84
C ARG A 281 10.76 62.97 -0.72
N GLU A 282 10.20 62.98 0.49
CA GLU A 282 8.75 62.98 0.74
C GLU A 282 8.17 64.40 0.50
N PRO A 283 6.84 64.63 0.53
CA PRO A 283 5.70 63.78 0.11
C PRO A 283 4.62 64.60 -0.68
N SER A 284 3.68 63.94 -1.39
CA SER A 284 2.32 64.51 -1.55
C SER A 284 1.28 63.49 -1.99
N LYS A 285 0.15 63.50 -1.27
CA LYS A 285 -1.17 62.97 -1.65
C LYS A 285 -1.59 63.53 -3.02
N ASN A 286 -2.15 62.67 -3.87
CA ASN A 286 -3.48 62.86 -4.46
C ASN A 286 -3.81 61.76 -5.49
N ASP A 287 -5.09 61.38 -5.42
CA ASP A 287 -5.97 60.91 -6.49
C ASP A 287 -5.90 59.45 -6.96
N GLU A 288 -6.89 58.72 -6.44
CA GLU A 288 -7.62 57.61 -7.05
C GLU A 288 -8.02 57.96 -8.50
N ASP A 289 -7.67 57.09 -9.45
CA ASP A 289 -8.61 56.36 -10.31
C ASP A 289 -7.94 55.89 -11.61
N GLN A 290 -8.37 54.70 -12.04
CA GLN A 290 -8.41 54.19 -13.42
C GLN A 290 -7.35 53.18 -13.91
N VAL A 291 -7.91 51.98 -14.10
CA VAL A 291 -7.82 51.11 -15.29
C VAL A 291 -6.72 50.05 -15.32
N ILE A 292 -7.23 48.82 -15.26
CA ILE A 292 -6.65 47.54 -15.62
C ILE A 292 -6.19 47.60 -17.08
N GLU A 293 -4.90 47.46 -17.32
CA GLU A 293 -4.38 46.88 -18.56
C GLU A 293 -3.44 45.72 -18.20
N GLU A 294 -3.72 44.60 -18.84
CA GLU A 294 -3.01 43.34 -18.80
C GLU A 294 -1.62 43.50 -19.41
N GLU A 295 -0.57 43.10 -18.70
CA GLU A 295 0.71 42.74 -19.32
C GLU A 295 0.98 41.26 -19.06
N ASP A 296 0.36 40.43 -19.91
CA ASP A 296 0.85 39.12 -20.29
C ASP A 296 2.03 39.32 -21.25
N GLU A 297 3.27 39.20 -20.76
CA GLU A 297 4.45 38.94 -21.58
C GLU A 297 5.47 38.16 -20.74
N PHE A 298 5.34 36.82 -20.74
CA PHE A 298 6.46 35.94 -20.47
C PHE A 298 6.76 35.18 -21.76
N ASP A 299 7.71 35.77 -22.46
CA ASP A 299 8.49 35.36 -23.61
C ASP A 299 8.59 33.84 -23.84
N ASP A 300 8.04 33.40 -24.97
CA ASP A 300 8.31 32.12 -25.61
C ASP A 300 9.66 32.23 -26.34
N GLY A 301 10.73 31.78 -25.66
CA GLY A 301 12.05 31.60 -26.26
C GLY A 301 12.45 30.13 -26.23
N ASP A 302 12.07 29.39 -27.27
CA ASP A 302 12.73 28.13 -27.64
C ASP A 302 14.16 28.46 -28.09
N GLU A 303 15.16 28.07 -27.31
CA GLU A 303 16.49 27.75 -27.84
C GLU A 303 16.85 26.34 -27.39
N ASP A 304 16.88 25.45 -28.38
CA ASP A 304 17.48 24.14 -28.34
C ASP A 304 18.96 24.25 -27.93
N ASP A 305 19.34 23.57 -26.85
CA ASP A 305 20.69 23.02 -26.71
C ASP A 305 20.57 21.54 -26.36
N ASP A 306 20.78 20.73 -27.39
CA ASP A 306 21.09 19.30 -27.34
C ASP A 306 22.38 19.08 -26.52
N GLU A 307 22.23 18.69 -25.26
CA GLU A 307 23.10 17.67 -24.66
C GLU A 307 22.42 17.06 -23.44
N ALA A 308 22.14 15.76 -23.51
CA ALA A 308 21.72 14.97 -22.37
C ALA A 308 22.86 14.90 -21.34
N GLN A 309 22.96 15.90 -20.46
CA GLN A 309 23.76 15.79 -19.26
C GLN A 309 22.99 14.99 -18.20
N ALA A 310 23.55 13.82 -17.88
CA ALA A 310 23.34 13.17 -16.59
C ALA A 310 23.40 14.23 -15.47
N PRO A 311 22.58 14.11 -14.40
CA PRO A 311 22.65 15.06 -13.30
C PRO A 311 24.08 15.05 -12.74
N LEU A 312 24.79 16.15 -12.99
CA LEU A 312 26.14 16.39 -12.49
C LEU A 312 26.10 16.28 -10.97
N THR A 313 26.60 15.15 -10.47
CA THR A 313 27.06 15.01 -9.10
C THR A 313 28.31 15.86 -8.94
N THR A 314 28.25 16.96 -8.17
CA THR A 314 29.18 17.32 -7.08
C THR A 314 28.83 18.69 -6.47
N PRO A 315 29.22 18.95 -5.20
CA PRO A 315 28.45 19.70 -4.21
C PRO A 315 28.83 21.18 -4.18
N THR A 316 27.90 22.07 -3.83
CA THR A 316 28.25 23.39 -3.21
C THR A 316 27.09 24.22 -2.70
N VAL A 317 25.83 23.82 -2.87
CA VAL A 317 24.74 24.44 -2.09
C VAL A 317 24.25 23.42 -1.10
N THR A 318 24.67 23.61 0.15
CA THR A 318 24.15 22.87 1.29
C THR A 318 22.64 23.09 1.34
N PRO A 319 21.80 22.03 1.41
CA PRO A 319 20.37 22.18 1.65
C PRO A 319 20.13 23.13 2.84
N PRO A 320 19.09 23.97 2.83
CA PRO A 320 18.70 24.72 4.02
C PRO A 320 18.52 23.72 5.18
N GLY A 321 19.36 23.82 6.21
CA GLY A 321 19.38 22.87 7.33
C GLY A 321 20.46 21.77 7.28
N TYR A 322 21.26 21.63 6.22
CA TYR A 322 22.38 20.66 6.19
C TYR A 322 23.43 20.94 7.25
N ILE A 323 23.77 22.21 7.49
CA ILE A 323 24.71 22.58 8.55
C ILE A 323 24.13 22.21 9.92
N ALA A 324 22.83 22.44 10.15
CA ALA A 324 22.16 22.05 11.38
C ALA A 324 22.06 20.52 11.54
N ALA A 325 21.75 19.78 10.47
CA ALA A 325 21.71 18.32 10.45
C ALA A 325 23.11 17.69 10.63
N TRP A 326 24.15 18.32 10.08
CA TRP A 326 25.54 17.91 10.26
C TRP A 326 26.03 18.20 11.68
N PHE A 327 25.74 19.38 12.24
CA PHE A 327 25.99 19.69 13.65
C PHE A 327 25.20 18.78 14.58
N TYR A 328 23.96 18.47 14.25
CA TYR A 328 23.10 17.54 14.97
C TYR A 328 23.68 16.11 14.97
N ALA A 329 24.07 15.60 13.79
CA ALA A 329 24.68 14.28 13.65
C ALA A 329 26.05 14.22 14.33
N PHE A 330 26.87 15.27 14.21
CA PHE A 330 28.15 15.38 14.90
C PHE A 330 27.96 15.42 16.41
N TYR A 331 27.03 16.23 16.92
CA TYR A 331 26.72 16.32 18.33
C TYR A 331 26.30 14.96 18.89
N TRP A 332 25.29 14.29 18.32
CA TRP A 332 24.80 13.02 18.87
C TRP A 332 25.76 11.84 18.66
N ARG A 333 26.39 11.74 17.48
CA ARG A 333 27.25 10.58 17.13
C ARG A 333 28.68 10.68 17.66
N ARG A 334 29.19 11.90 17.87
CA ARG A 334 30.58 12.12 18.32
C ARG A 334 30.61 12.73 19.72
N LEU A 335 29.90 13.83 19.97
CA LEU A 335 29.99 14.50 21.28
C LEU A 335 29.17 13.78 22.35
N HIS A 336 27.86 13.64 22.22
CA HIS A 336 26.97 13.09 23.24
C HIS A 336 27.21 11.60 23.53
N ALA A 337 27.69 10.83 22.54
CA ALA A 337 28.06 9.42 22.70
C ALA A 337 29.44 9.20 23.37
N MET A 338 30.26 10.25 23.55
CA MET A 338 31.52 10.13 24.28
C MET A 338 31.24 9.84 25.76
N ARG A 339 31.75 8.69 26.24
CA ARG A 339 31.79 8.33 27.66
C ARG A 339 32.90 9.09 28.39
N ALA A 340 32.81 10.41 28.44
CA ALA A 340 33.64 11.23 29.31
C ALA A 340 32.89 11.48 30.62
N HIS A 341 33.56 11.33 31.76
CA HIS A 341 33.00 11.62 33.08
C HIS A 341 33.88 12.68 33.77
N GLY A 342 33.34 13.90 33.86
CA GLY A 342 34.00 15.02 34.54
C GLY A 342 33.06 16.23 34.63
N VAL A 343 33.33 17.13 35.59
CA VAL A 343 32.53 18.35 35.82
C VAL A 343 32.54 19.23 34.57
N PHE A 344 33.70 19.40 33.92
CA PHE A 344 33.83 20.14 32.66
C PHE A 344 32.94 19.58 31.54
N TRP A 345 32.83 18.26 31.44
CA TRP A 345 31.98 17.60 30.44
C TRP A 345 30.48 17.82 30.72
N HIS A 346 30.08 17.83 31.99
CA HIS A 346 28.71 18.15 32.38
C HIS A 346 28.39 19.62 32.08
N THR A 347 29.31 20.54 32.37
CA THR A 347 29.16 21.96 32.06
C THR A 347 29.09 22.21 30.55
N LEU A 348 29.95 21.56 29.75
CA LEU A 348 29.92 21.66 28.29
C LEU A 348 28.61 21.10 27.71
N ARG A 349 28.12 19.97 28.24
CA ARG A 349 26.85 19.37 27.85
C ARG A 349 25.67 20.29 28.19
N ILE A 350 25.68 20.93 29.36
CA ILE A 350 24.69 21.96 29.74
C ILE A 350 24.78 23.15 28.78
N LEU A 351 25.98 23.66 28.48
CA LEU A 351 26.16 24.82 27.61
C LEU A 351 25.66 24.54 26.18
N ILE A 352 25.92 23.35 25.64
CA ILE A 352 25.43 22.95 24.31
C ILE A 352 23.90 22.76 24.33
N ASN A 353 23.35 22.15 25.38
CA ASN A 353 21.91 21.92 25.53
C ASN A 353 21.09 23.20 25.75
N TYR A 354 21.69 24.29 26.23
CA TYR A 354 20.97 25.54 26.50
C TYR A 354 21.31 26.67 25.53
N VAL A 355 22.57 26.81 25.11
CA VAL A 355 23.02 27.94 24.25
C VAL A 355 23.02 27.56 22.77
N LEU A 356 23.56 26.40 22.42
CA LEU A 356 23.57 25.93 21.02
C LEU A 356 22.16 25.50 20.58
N TYR A 357 21.37 24.96 21.51
CA TYR A 357 19.97 24.57 21.34
C TYR A 357 19.12 25.70 20.76
N ALA A 358 19.10 26.87 21.40
CA ALA A 358 18.25 27.99 20.96
C ALA A 358 18.63 28.47 19.55
N PHE A 359 19.93 28.47 19.23
CA PHE A 359 20.42 28.89 17.92
C PHE A 359 20.10 27.86 16.81
N VAL A 360 20.36 26.58 17.05
CA VAL A 360 20.06 25.51 16.10
C VAL A 360 18.55 25.39 15.91
N ALA A 361 17.76 25.40 16.98
CA ALA A 361 16.30 25.35 16.94
C ALA A 361 15.69 26.54 16.17
N MET A 362 16.16 27.78 16.40
CA MET A 362 15.69 28.93 15.61
C MET A 362 16.03 28.79 14.12
N LYS A 363 17.25 28.37 13.78
CA LYS A 363 17.68 28.25 12.38
C LYS A 363 16.99 27.09 11.66
N THR A 364 16.80 25.95 12.31
CA THR A 364 16.03 24.83 11.74
C THR A 364 14.54 25.20 11.61
N ALA A 365 13.93 25.80 12.63
CA ALA A 365 12.54 26.22 12.59
C ALA A 365 12.26 27.25 11.48
N SER A 366 13.14 28.24 11.28
CA SER A 366 12.97 29.27 10.24
C SER A 366 13.01 28.75 8.79
N LEU A 367 13.44 27.51 8.57
CA LEU A 367 13.64 26.89 7.26
C LEU A 367 12.74 25.66 7.04
N SER A 368 11.84 25.38 7.99
CA SER A 368 11.18 24.09 8.09
C SER A 368 9.67 24.24 7.98
N TYR A 369 9.03 23.52 7.05
CA TYR A 369 7.57 23.50 6.86
C TYR A 369 6.77 23.04 8.07
N PHE A 370 7.45 22.53 9.10
CA PHE A 370 6.87 22.09 10.35
C PHE A 370 6.38 23.25 11.24
N ASN A 371 6.76 24.50 10.94
CA ASN A 371 6.14 25.69 11.55
C ASN A 371 4.99 26.26 10.72
N HIS A 372 4.66 25.68 9.55
CA HIS A 372 3.50 26.09 8.77
C HIS A 372 2.25 25.51 9.44
N ARG A 373 1.28 26.39 9.73
CA ARG A 373 0.02 26.01 10.38
C ARG A 373 -1.15 26.37 9.51
N VAL A 374 -2.23 25.62 9.67
CA VAL A 374 -3.50 25.91 8.99
C VAL A 374 -4.05 27.23 9.52
N VAL A 375 -4.22 28.18 8.62
CA VAL A 375 -4.78 29.51 8.93
C VAL A 375 -6.20 29.68 8.40
N SER A 376 -6.67 28.78 7.53
CA SER A 376 -8.03 28.75 7.01
C SER A 376 -8.38 27.36 6.46
N ILE A 377 -9.63 26.94 6.64
CA ILE A 377 -10.19 25.71 6.05
C ILE A 377 -10.67 25.99 4.61
N ARG A 378 -9.76 26.50 3.78
CA ARG A 378 -10.00 26.86 2.37
C ARG A 378 -8.77 26.51 1.55
N ALA A 379 -8.93 26.43 0.22
CA ALA A 379 -7.78 26.15 -0.64
C ALA A 379 -6.80 27.34 -0.69
N ASN A 380 -5.54 27.00 -0.89
CA ASN A 380 -4.47 27.93 -1.23
C ASN A 380 -4.84 28.71 -2.49
N LYS A 381 -4.38 29.97 -2.58
CA LYS A 381 -4.60 30.87 -3.73
C LYS A 381 -4.34 30.20 -5.09
N LYS A 382 -3.33 29.34 -5.19
CA LYS A 382 -2.98 28.59 -6.42
C LYS A 382 -4.10 27.70 -6.95
N PHE A 383 -4.97 27.23 -6.06
CA PHE A 383 -6.12 26.40 -6.39
C PHE A 383 -7.41 27.22 -6.38
N SER A 384 -7.55 28.20 -5.48
CA SER A 384 -8.79 28.95 -5.29
C SER A 384 -9.13 29.93 -6.42
N THR A 385 -8.17 30.31 -7.29
CA THR A 385 -8.42 31.23 -8.42
C THR A 385 -8.58 30.54 -9.79
N PHE A 386 -8.59 29.20 -9.85
CA PHE A 386 -8.64 28.47 -11.11
C PHE A 386 -10.05 28.49 -11.74
N THR A 387 -10.16 28.93 -13.00
CA THR A 387 -11.43 29.05 -13.74
C THR A 387 -11.67 27.91 -14.75
N GLY A 388 -10.69 27.03 -14.99
CA GLY A 388 -10.81 25.88 -15.90
C GLY A 388 -9.60 25.67 -16.82
N PHE A 389 -9.44 24.47 -17.38
CA PHE A 389 -8.46 24.25 -18.46
C PHE A 389 -9.03 24.79 -19.77
N ARG A 390 -8.36 25.76 -20.41
CA ARG A 390 -8.77 26.25 -21.74
C ARG A 390 -8.88 25.06 -22.71
N ARG A 391 -9.96 25.01 -23.50
CA ARG A 391 -10.11 24.08 -24.63
C ARG A 391 -9.04 24.43 -25.66
N GLY A 392 -7.97 23.65 -25.74
CA GLY A 392 -7.10 23.69 -26.91
C GLY A 392 -7.90 23.28 -28.14
N SER A 393 -7.96 24.16 -29.13
CA SER A 393 -8.49 23.84 -30.46
C SER A 393 -7.68 22.68 -31.04
N PHE A 394 -8.29 21.49 -31.13
CA PHE A 394 -7.84 20.46 -32.06
C PHE A 394 -8.06 21.00 -33.48
N SER A 395 -7.03 21.59 -34.09
CA SER A 395 -7.04 21.84 -35.52
C SER A 395 -6.84 20.50 -36.23
N GLY A 396 -7.95 19.93 -36.72
CA GLY A 396 -7.92 18.82 -37.67
C GLY A 396 -7.11 19.19 -38.92
N LYS A 397 -6.45 18.17 -39.47
CA LYS A 397 -5.67 18.16 -40.71
C LYS A 397 -6.16 19.16 -41.78
N ARG A 398 -5.26 19.99 -42.30
CA ARG A 398 -5.33 20.51 -43.67
C ARG A 398 -4.01 20.27 -44.41
N SER A 399 -4.15 19.85 -45.66
CA SER A 399 -3.10 19.48 -46.61
C SER A 399 -2.22 20.66 -47.04
N PRO A 400 -1.05 20.41 -47.66
CA PRO A 400 -0.06 21.45 -47.95
C PRO A 400 -0.32 22.07 -49.32
N PHE A 401 -0.78 23.32 -49.39
CA PHE A 401 -0.63 24.19 -50.57
C PHE A 401 -0.92 25.65 -50.18
N GLY A 402 0.00 26.56 -50.54
CA GLY A 402 -0.32 27.98 -50.69
C GLY A 402 0.42 28.95 -49.75
N SER A 403 1.72 29.12 -49.97
CA SER A 403 2.38 30.41 -49.75
C SER A 403 1.78 31.45 -50.70
N LEU A 404 1.32 32.60 -50.19
CA LEU A 404 1.56 33.95 -50.73
C LEU A 404 0.79 35.01 -49.91
N ALA A 405 1.43 36.18 -49.76
CA ALA A 405 0.90 37.45 -49.24
C ALA A 405 1.04 37.73 -47.73
N SER A 406 2.30 37.79 -47.28
CA SER A 406 2.73 38.97 -46.51
C SER A 406 2.80 40.18 -47.45
N LEU A 407 2.67 41.39 -46.90
CA LEU A 407 2.57 42.71 -47.57
C LEU A 407 1.16 43.24 -47.86
N ALA A 408 0.51 43.81 -46.83
CA ALA A 408 -0.10 45.15 -46.90
C ALA A 408 -0.51 45.61 -45.49
N GLY A 409 -0.11 46.81 -45.08
CA GLY A 409 -0.84 47.55 -44.04
C GLY A 409 -0.12 47.90 -42.74
N LYS A 410 1.23 47.87 -42.67
CA LYS A 410 1.97 48.73 -41.72
C LYS A 410 1.99 50.18 -42.27
N ALA A 411 0.84 50.84 -42.27
CA ALA A 411 0.71 52.28 -42.48
C ALA A 411 -0.72 52.73 -42.11
N GLY A 412 -0.92 53.35 -40.95
CA GLY A 412 -2.23 53.89 -40.58
C GLY A 412 -2.45 54.26 -39.12
N LYS A 413 -1.55 53.89 -38.19
CA LYS A 413 -1.68 54.24 -36.76
C LYS A 413 -0.68 55.30 -36.27
N LYS A 414 -0.25 56.19 -37.16
CA LYS A 414 0.52 57.40 -36.84
C LYS A 414 -0.08 58.63 -37.52
N MET A 415 -1.40 58.81 -37.45
CA MET A 415 -2.01 60.08 -37.86
C MET A 415 -3.42 60.27 -37.28
N GLN A 416 -3.58 60.29 -35.95
CA GLN A 416 -4.76 60.88 -35.30
C GLN A 416 -4.57 61.09 -33.78
N LYS A 417 -3.35 61.39 -33.35
CA LYS A 417 -3.08 61.92 -31.99
C LYS A 417 -2.41 63.29 -32.12
N ALA A 418 -3.19 64.26 -32.59
CA ALA A 418 -3.03 65.70 -32.35
C ALA A 418 -3.92 66.45 -33.35
N ILE A 419 -5.12 66.86 -32.93
CA ILE A 419 -5.67 68.20 -33.15
C ILE A 419 -6.87 68.34 -32.19
N LYS A 420 -6.58 69.08 -31.11
CA LYS A 420 -7.42 70.09 -30.45
C LYS A 420 -8.78 69.66 -29.86
N THR A 421 -8.77 69.52 -28.53
CA THR A 421 -9.22 70.57 -27.59
C THR A 421 -10.05 71.70 -28.21
N VAL A 422 -11.35 71.78 -27.91
CA VAL A 422 -12.09 72.95 -27.37
C VAL A 422 -13.45 72.43 -26.91
N GLY A 423 -13.82 72.67 -25.65
CA GLY A 423 -15.11 72.25 -25.09
C GLY A 423 -16.25 73.24 -25.34
N SER A 424 -17.47 72.84 -24.99
CA SER A 424 -18.37 73.59 -24.08
C SER A 424 -19.74 72.91 -24.03
N LEU A 425 -20.26 72.81 -22.82
CA LEU A 425 -21.65 73.00 -22.38
C LEU A 425 -22.85 72.40 -23.13
N GLU A 426 -23.71 71.88 -22.27
CA GLU A 426 -25.09 71.38 -22.38
C GLU A 426 -26.11 72.19 -23.21
N PHE A 427 -27.22 71.49 -23.44
CA PHE A 427 -28.60 71.95 -23.56
C PHE A 427 -29.13 72.31 -24.95
N LEU A 428 -30.08 71.51 -25.45
CA LEU A 428 -31.33 72.03 -26.04
C LEU A 428 -32.45 70.97 -26.02
N ASP A 429 -33.58 71.44 -25.51
CA ASP A 429 -34.88 70.82 -25.35
C ASP A 429 -35.74 71.04 -26.62
N LYS A 430 -36.70 70.13 -26.86
CA LYS A 430 -37.94 70.26 -27.67
C LYS A 430 -37.94 70.61 -29.17
N MET A 431 -38.60 69.76 -29.96
CA MET A 431 -39.76 70.09 -30.83
C MET A 431 -40.60 68.82 -31.17
N SER A 432 -41.93 68.89 -31.00
CA SER A 432 -43.00 67.87 -31.26
C SER A 432 -43.57 67.96 -32.70
N PRO A 433 -44.65 67.28 -33.22
CA PRO A 433 -45.76 66.46 -32.61
C PRO A 433 -46.23 65.22 -33.48
N PRO A 434 -47.52 64.76 -33.53
CA PRO A 434 -48.13 63.71 -32.68
C PRO A 434 -48.82 62.54 -33.43
N GLY A 435 -49.24 61.48 -32.72
CA GLY A 435 -50.18 60.47 -33.23
C GLY A 435 -50.34 59.21 -32.38
N SER A 436 -51.35 59.21 -31.50
CA SER A 436 -51.81 58.14 -30.56
C SER A 436 -52.33 56.84 -31.22
N PRO A 437 -52.87 55.79 -30.54
CA PRO A 437 -53.08 55.57 -29.08
C PRO A 437 -52.78 54.13 -28.55
N LYS A 438 -52.76 53.92 -27.21
CA LYS A 438 -53.70 53.03 -26.45
C LYS A 438 -53.27 52.74 -24.99
N PHE A 439 -54.31 52.55 -24.18
CA PHE A 439 -54.43 52.40 -22.72
C PHE A 439 -53.75 51.16 -22.09
N SER A 440 -53.32 51.25 -20.81
CA SER A 440 -53.93 50.52 -19.67
C SER A 440 -53.13 50.60 -18.35
N HIS A 441 -53.92 50.76 -17.27
CA HIS A 441 -53.80 50.41 -15.84
C HIS A 441 -52.49 50.55 -15.02
N SER A 442 -52.73 51.11 -13.83
CA SER A 442 -51.83 51.55 -12.76
C SER A 442 -50.95 50.46 -12.14
N ARG A 443 -49.65 50.74 -12.07
CA ARG A 443 -48.63 50.05 -11.26
C ARG A 443 -48.61 50.59 -9.81
N PRO A 444 -48.15 49.81 -8.82
CA PRO A 444 -47.89 50.29 -7.46
C PRO A 444 -46.73 51.29 -7.44
N SER A 445 -46.68 52.13 -6.40
CA SER A 445 -45.65 53.16 -6.20
C SER A 445 -44.22 52.60 -6.16
N LEU A 446 -43.28 53.38 -6.71
CA LEU A 446 -41.86 53.05 -6.89
C LEU A 446 -41.12 52.68 -5.57
N ASP A 447 -41.63 53.12 -4.42
CA ASP A 447 -41.02 52.85 -3.12
C ASP A 447 -41.29 51.43 -2.59
N SER A 448 -42.43 50.81 -2.95
CA SER A 448 -42.72 49.43 -2.54
C SER A 448 -41.97 48.37 -3.35
N LEU A 449 -41.49 48.74 -4.55
CA LEU A 449 -40.64 47.87 -5.38
C LEU A 449 -39.17 47.94 -4.96
N ARG A 450 -38.68 49.10 -4.49
CA ARG A 450 -37.31 49.23 -3.98
C ARG A 450 -37.07 48.45 -2.68
N SER A 451 -38.05 48.34 -1.80
CA SER A 451 -37.94 47.53 -0.57
C SER A 451 -38.06 46.02 -0.83
N ALA A 452 -38.84 45.61 -1.84
CA ALA A 452 -38.96 44.21 -2.24
C ALA A 452 -37.74 43.72 -3.05
N ASP A 453 -37.17 44.57 -3.90
CA ASP A 453 -35.93 44.29 -4.63
C ASP A 453 -34.72 44.29 -3.68
N GLN A 454 -34.66 45.17 -2.67
CA GLN A 454 -33.62 45.08 -1.63
C GLN A 454 -33.77 43.85 -0.73
N GLN A 455 -34.99 43.39 -0.40
CA GLN A 455 -35.19 42.14 0.36
C GLN A 455 -34.97 40.88 -0.49
N MET A 456 -35.24 40.92 -1.81
CA MET A 456 -34.88 39.84 -2.73
C MET A 456 -33.39 39.83 -3.09
N ASP A 457 -32.72 40.98 -3.11
CA ASP A 457 -31.26 41.06 -3.25
C ASP A 457 -30.54 40.67 -1.96
N LEU A 458 -31.11 40.94 -0.77
CA LEU A 458 -30.58 40.46 0.51
C LEU A 458 -30.85 38.96 0.73
N ALA A 459 -32.04 38.46 0.38
CA ALA A 459 -32.33 37.03 0.40
C ALA A 459 -31.61 36.27 -0.74
N GLY A 460 -31.33 36.95 -1.85
CA GLY A 460 -30.48 36.49 -2.95
C GLY A 460 -29.00 36.53 -2.59
N HIS A 461 -28.54 37.51 -1.80
CA HIS A 461 -27.21 37.56 -1.22
C HIS A 461 -27.03 36.52 -0.11
N GLU A 462 -28.03 36.24 0.73
CA GLU A 462 -27.97 35.17 1.72
C GLU A 462 -28.09 33.77 1.08
N LYS A 463 -28.93 33.59 0.05
CA LYS A 463 -28.97 32.35 -0.74
C LYS A 463 -27.74 32.16 -1.62
N ASN A 464 -27.09 33.23 -2.10
CA ASN A 464 -25.78 33.15 -2.76
C ASN A 464 -24.61 33.03 -1.77
N LYS A 465 -24.73 33.48 -0.52
CA LYS A 465 -23.78 33.14 0.57
C LYS A 465 -23.80 31.65 0.92
N LEU A 466 -24.92 30.98 0.65
CA LEU A 466 -25.10 29.53 0.85
C LEU A 466 -24.85 28.71 -0.44
N ARG A 467 -24.60 29.34 -1.59
CA ARG A 467 -24.31 28.67 -2.88
C ARG A 467 -23.05 29.14 -3.63
N GLY A 468 -22.38 30.19 -3.17
CA GLY A 468 -21.00 30.57 -3.51
C GLY A 468 -20.29 30.83 -2.18
N GLU A 469 -19.21 30.14 -1.83
CA GLU A 469 -18.00 29.96 -2.62
C GLU A 469 -17.53 28.50 -2.59
N ILE A 470 -17.81 27.73 -3.64
CA ILE A 470 -16.84 26.70 -4.01
C ILE A 470 -15.73 27.49 -4.68
N ASP A 471 -14.63 27.70 -3.97
CA ASP A 471 -13.46 28.34 -4.53
C ASP A 471 -12.91 27.51 -5.72
N GLY A 472 -11.88 28.01 -6.40
CA GLY A 472 -11.30 27.36 -7.57
C GLY A 472 -10.91 25.89 -7.39
N LEU A 473 -10.73 25.35 -6.18
CA LEU A 473 -10.43 23.92 -5.98
C LEU A 473 -11.55 23.04 -6.56
N GLY A 474 -12.82 23.41 -6.39
CA GLY A 474 -13.91 22.63 -6.98
C GLY A 474 -13.92 22.68 -8.51
N ASN A 475 -13.45 23.77 -9.13
CA ASN A 475 -13.23 23.80 -10.57
C ASN A 475 -12.11 22.84 -10.99
N VAL A 476 -11.03 22.75 -10.21
CA VAL A 476 -9.91 21.83 -10.45
C VAL A 476 -10.40 20.38 -10.38
N VAL A 477 -11.09 19.99 -9.30
CA VAL A 477 -11.61 18.64 -9.12
C VAL A 477 -12.63 18.27 -10.19
N ARG A 478 -13.59 19.17 -10.50
CA ARG A 478 -14.53 18.95 -11.60
C ARG A 478 -13.81 18.75 -12.93
N ALA A 479 -12.76 19.50 -13.19
CA ALA A 479 -12.00 19.37 -14.41
C ALA A 479 -11.18 18.08 -14.46
N ILE A 480 -10.57 17.66 -13.35
CA ILE A 480 -9.91 16.34 -13.20
C ILE A 480 -10.90 15.23 -13.60
N LYS A 481 -12.07 15.20 -12.97
CA LYS A 481 -13.09 14.17 -13.21
C LYS A 481 -13.65 14.20 -14.62
N LYS A 482 -14.11 15.37 -15.10
CA LYS A 482 -14.81 15.48 -16.39
C LYS A 482 -13.90 15.39 -17.61
N LYS A 483 -12.70 15.98 -17.56
CA LYS A 483 -11.80 16.04 -18.71
C LYS A 483 -10.92 14.80 -18.80
N TYR A 484 -10.52 14.25 -17.66
CA TYR A 484 -9.55 13.16 -17.60
C TYR A 484 -10.15 11.81 -17.17
N ASP A 485 -11.48 11.74 -17.02
CA ASP A 485 -12.20 10.50 -16.70
C ASP A 485 -11.66 9.81 -15.43
N VAL A 486 -11.31 10.64 -14.44
CA VAL A 486 -10.86 10.21 -13.10
C VAL A 486 -12.09 10.03 -12.21
N ASP A 487 -12.20 8.87 -11.56
CA ASP A 487 -13.35 8.55 -10.70
C ASP A 487 -13.19 9.18 -9.31
N TYR A 488 -11.98 9.10 -8.74
CA TYR A 488 -11.70 9.46 -7.36
C TYR A 488 -10.57 10.49 -7.25
N VAL A 489 -10.81 11.57 -6.51
CA VAL A 489 -9.79 12.55 -6.15
C VAL A 489 -9.67 12.60 -4.63
N TYR A 490 -8.50 12.31 -4.09
CA TYR A 490 -8.20 12.48 -2.67
C TYR A 490 -7.28 13.68 -2.44
N CYS A 491 -7.48 14.35 -1.32
CA CYS A 491 -6.59 15.42 -0.86
C CYS A 491 -5.78 14.95 0.36
N TRP A 492 -4.50 15.30 0.39
CA TRP A 492 -3.64 15.03 1.53
C TRP A 492 -3.83 16.08 2.63
N HIS A 493 -3.76 15.68 3.90
CA HIS A 493 -3.52 16.57 5.02
C HIS A 493 -2.81 15.82 6.16
N ALA A 494 -2.12 16.51 7.06
CA ALA A 494 -1.62 15.90 8.30
C ALA A 494 -2.77 15.68 9.29
N LEU A 495 -2.62 14.78 10.26
CA LEU A 495 -3.68 14.41 11.21
C LEU A 495 -4.33 15.63 11.87
N LEU A 496 -3.53 16.64 12.24
CA LEU A 496 -4.00 17.86 12.91
C LEU A 496 -4.07 19.08 11.96
N GLY A 497 -4.27 18.85 10.66
CA GLY A 497 -4.32 19.88 9.63
C GLY A 497 -3.10 19.83 8.73
N TYR A 498 -2.08 20.64 9.03
CA TYR A 498 -0.78 20.59 8.36
C TYR A 498 0.32 20.13 9.34
N TRP A 499 1.58 20.11 8.93
CA TRP A 499 2.69 19.66 9.79
C TRP A 499 2.71 20.37 11.16
N GLY A 500 2.58 21.70 11.20
CA GLY A 500 2.50 22.47 12.44
C GLY A 500 1.12 22.45 13.11
N GLY A 501 0.13 21.73 12.58
CA GLY A 501 -1.23 21.72 13.10
C GLY A 501 -2.05 22.96 12.73
N VAL A 502 -3.02 23.33 13.58
CA VAL A 502 -3.91 24.48 13.40
C VAL A 502 -3.35 25.72 14.11
N HIS A 503 -3.37 26.88 13.45
CA HIS A 503 -2.86 28.10 14.07
C HIS A 503 -3.73 28.51 15.28
N PRO A 504 -3.15 28.77 16.48
CA PRO A 504 -3.93 29.07 17.68
C PRO A 504 -4.63 30.43 17.64
N ASP A 505 -4.02 31.43 17.00
CA ASP A 505 -4.49 32.83 17.06
C ASP A 505 -5.10 33.38 15.76
N GLU A 506 -5.17 32.59 14.67
CA GLU A 506 -5.68 33.10 13.38
C GLU A 506 -7.21 33.08 13.39
N GLU A 507 -7.83 34.18 12.97
CA GLU A 507 -9.25 34.43 13.14
C GLU A 507 -10.12 33.34 12.50
N ASN A 508 -9.77 32.90 11.28
CA ASN A 508 -10.55 31.92 10.51
C ASN A 508 -10.49 30.48 11.06
N VAL A 509 -9.67 30.21 12.08
CA VAL A 509 -9.53 28.87 12.70
C VAL A 509 -9.59 28.91 14.22
N ARG A 510 -9.77 30.10 14.80
CA ARG A 510 -9.82 30.33 16.25
C ARG A 510 -10.94 29.55 16.94
N GLU A 511 -12.03 29.26 16.24
CA GLU A 511 -13.18 28.52 16.78
C GLU A 511 -12.86 27.07 17.19
N PHE A 512 -11.80 26.48 16.62
CA PHE A 512 -11.33 25.15 16.99
C PHE A 512 -10.58 25.14 18.33
N GLY A 513 -10.28 26.31 18.90
CA GLY A 513 -9.65 26.45 20.21
C GLY A 513 -8.28 25.77 20.26
N ALA A 514 -7.52 25.80 19.16
CA ALA A 514 -6.24 25.12 19.06
C ALA A 514 -5.24 25.64 20.10
N LYS A 515 -4.50 24.73 20.72
CA LYS A 515 -3.45 25.05 21.69
C LYS A 515 -2.13 24.47 21.22
N LEU A 516 -1.07 25.26 21.36
CA LEU A 516 0.27 24.82 21.06
C LEU A 516 0.72 23.77 22.07
N LYS A 517 1.06 22.58 21.59
CA LYS A 517 1.61 21.48 22.38
C LYS A 517 2.92 20.99 21.78
N TYR A 518 3.87 20.64 22.64
CA TYR A 518 5.20 20.17 22.26
C TYR A 518 5.27 18.67 22.51
N PRO A 519 5.47 17.84 21.48
CA PRO A 519 5.61 16.40 21.61
C PRO A 519 6.49 15.97 22.80
N ARG A 520 5.93 15.18 23.72
CA ARG A 520 6.65 14.52 24.82
C ARG A 520 6.81 13.04 24.51
N HIS A 521 7.90 12.71 23.83
CA HIS A 521 8.21 11.34 23.44
C HIS A 521 8.63 10.48 24.63
N ASN A 522 8.22 9.22 24.63
CA ASN A 522 8.62 8.28 25.68
C ASN A 522 10.08 7.83 25.53
N PRO A 523 10.72 7.36 26.61
CA PRO A 523 12.12 6.93 26.58
C PRO A 523 12.41 5.81 25.58
N SER A 524 11.44 4.91 25.40
CA SER A 524 11.55 3.74 24.52
C SER A 524 11.64 4.15 23.04
N LEU A 525 10.84 5.14 22.61
CA LEU A 525 10.94 5.74 21.29
C LEU A 525 12.23 6.55 21.12
N LEU A 526 12.62 7.35 22.12
CA LEU A 526 13.86 8.15 22.05
C LEU A 526 15.12 7.28 21.99
N ALA A 527 15.08 6.06 22.52
CA ALA A 527 16.16 5.09 22.36
C ALA A 527 16.28 4.58 20.90
N VAL A 528 15.17 4.54 20.16
CA VAL A 528 15.12 4.14 18.75
C VAL A 528 15.42 5.30 17.81
N GLU A 529 14.83 6.47 18.07
CA GLU A 529 14.98 7.67 17.25
C GLU A 529 15.29 8.90 18.11
N PRO A 530 16.56 9.07 18.56
CA PRO A 530 16.95 10.20 19.41
C PRO A 530 16.68 11.58 18.80
N SER A 531 16.56 11.68 17.47
CA SER A 531 16.19 12.93 16.77
C SER A 531 14.84 13.47 17.12
N GLN A 532 13.92 12.64 17.59
CA GLN A 532 12.60 13.11 18.01
C GLN A 532 12.65 13.97 19.28
N ALA A 533 13.74 13.96 20.05
CA ALA A 533 13.89 14.90 21.17
C ALA A 533 14.10 16.36 20.70
N TRP A 534 14.39 16.59 19.42
CA TRP A 534 14.78 17.89 18.86
C TRP A 534 14.22 18.15 17.47
N ASP A 535 13.32 17.29 17.00
CA ASP A 535 12.77 17.43 15.66
C ASP A 535 11.94 18.73 15.55
N PRO A 536 11.74 19.26 14.33
CA PRO A 536 11.01 20.51 14.14
C PRO A 536 9.62 20.57 14.82
N LEU A 537 8.85 19.47 14.88
CA LEU A 537 7.56 19.44 15.60
C LEU A 537 7.77 19.58 17.10
N THR A 538 8.79 18.91 17.63
CA THR A 538 9.13 18.95 19.07
C THR A 538 9.58 20.33 19.51
N VAL A 539 10.30 21.08 18.67
CA VAL A 539 10.79 22.41 19.02
C VAL A 539 9.82 23.55 18.66
N CYS A 540 9.11 23.45 17.54
CA CYS A 540 8.14 24.48 17.10
C CYS A 540 6.75 24.28 17.73
N GLY A 541 6.47 23.09 18.24
CA GLY A 541 5.16 22.69 18.74
C GLY A 541 4.13 22.49 17.64
N VAL A 542 3.05 21.79 17.97
CA VAL A 542 1.93 21.45 17.11
C VAL A 542 0.67 22.12 17.66
N GLY A 543 -0.06 22.81 16.80
CA GLY A 543 -1.36 23.40 17.14
C GLY A 543 -2.43 22.33 17.17
N VAL A 544 -2.82 21.90 18.38
CA VAL A 544 -3.79 20.81 18.58
C VAL A 544 -5.16 21.40 18.84
N PRO A 545 -6.18 21.16 18.01
CA PRO A 545 -7.56 21.53 18.31
C PRO A 545 -8.00 21.06 19.70
N ALA A 546 -8.88 21.82 20.35
CA ALA A 546 -9.40 21.41 21.66
C ALA A 546 -10.09 20.03 21.55
N PRO A 547 -9.88 19.09 22.50
CA PRO A 547 -10.44 17.74 22.41
C PRO A 547 -11.95 17.68 22.14
N GLU A 548 -12.72 18.61 22.70
CA GLU A 548 -14.16 18.77 22.52
C GLU A 548 -14.56 19.40 21.17
N LYS A 549 -13.60 20.02 20.48
CA LYS A 549 -13.77 20.62 19.13
C LYS A 549 -13.17 19.78 18.02
N MET A 550 -12.51 18.66 18.33
CA MET A 550 -11.83 17.81 17.35
C MET A 550 -12.77 17.31 16.23
N GLN A 551 -13.98 16.88 16.59
CA GLN A 551 -15.00 16.48 15.61
C GLN A 551 -15.44 17.65 14.72
N HIS A 552 -15.60 18.84 15.30
CA HIS A 552 -16.01 20.03 14.54
C HIS A 552 -14.92 20.43 13.55
N PHE A 553 -13.65 20.42 13.97
CA PHE A 553 -12.50 20.65 13.08
C PHE A 553 -12.50 19.71 11.86
N TYR A 554 -12.62 18.40 12.06
CA TYR A 554 -12.67 17.47 10.93
C TYR A 554 -13.91 17.68 10.07
N ASN A 555 -15.06 17.95 10.69
CA ASN A 555 -16.30 18.17 9.94
C ASN A 555 -16.17 19.37 9.00
N GLU A 556 -15.67 20.51 9.48
CA GLU A 556 -15.46 21.69 8.63
C GLU A 556 -14.49 21.40 7.48
N LEU A 557 -13.37 20.71 7.78
CA LEU A 557 -12.36 20.35 6.78
C LEU A 557 -12.92 19.43 5.69
N HIS A 558 -13.61 18.36 6.08
CA HIS A 558 -14.11 17.36 5.15
C HIS A 558 -15.40 17.80 4.46
N GLU A 559 -16.22 18.64 5.09
CA GLU A 559 -17.37 19.26 4.44
C GLU A 559 -16.93 20.17 3.30
N TYR A 560 -15.92 21.01 3.53
CA TYR A 560 -15.33 21.85 2.49
C TYR A 560 -14.77 21.01 1.33
N LEU A 561 -13.98 19.98 1.63
CA LEU A 561 -13.41 19.09 0.60
C LEU A 561 -14.50 18.35 -0.19
N ALA A 562 -15.50 17.79 0.49
CA ALA A 562 -16.63 17.12 -0.16
C ALA A 562 -17.45 18.09 -1.02
N ALA A 563 -17.67 19.33 -0.56
CA ALA A 563 -18.32 20.38 -1.36
C ALA A 563 -17.53 20.75 -2.62
N ALA A 564 -16.19 20.70 -2.57
CA ALA A 564 -15.32 20.83 -3.73
C ALA A 564 -15.36 19.60 -4.67
N GLY A 565 -15.99 18.51 -4.25
CA GLY A 565 -16.13 17.27 -5.02
C GLY A 565 -15.01 16.25 -4.79
N VAL A 566 -14.20 16.42 -3.75
CA VAL A 566 -13.19 15.44 -3.30
C VAL A 566 -13.87 14.22 -2.70
N ASP A 567 -13.35 13.02 -2.97
CA ASP A 567 -13.98 11.74 -2.61
C ASP A 567 -13.38 11.07 -1.37
N GLY A 568 -12.28 11.62 -0.84
CA GLY A 568 -11.60 11.09 0.31
C GLY A 568 -10.30 11.83 0.62
N VAL A 569 -9.57 11.32 1.61
CA VAL A 569 -8.35 11.97 2.10
C VAL A 569 -7.21 10.96 2.33
N LYS A 570 -5.97 11.43 2.17
CA LYS A 570 -4.77 10.77 2.70
C LYS A 570 -4.33 11.55 3.93
N VAL A 571 -4.21 10.87 5.08
CA VAL A 571 -3.94 11.52 6.37
C VAL A 571 -2.60 11.08 6.93
N ASP A 572 -1.66 12.02 6.96
CA ASP A 572 -0.27 11.81 7.38
C ASP A 572 -0.02 12.23 8.84
N ALA A 573 1.23 12.09 9.29
CA ALA A 573 1.74 12.46 10.61
C ALA A 573 0.97 11.87 11.80
N GLN A 574 0.31 10.72 11.65
CA GLN A 574 -0.59 10.21 12.69
C GLN A 574 0.14 9.78 13.98
N ALA A 575 1.36 9.26 13.89
CA ALA A 575 2.09 8.74 15.06
C ALA A 575 2.47 9.80 16.10
N VAL A 576 2.53 11.09 15.73
CA VAL A 576 2.87 12.17 16.66
C VAL A 576 1.83 12.33 17.78
N ILE A 577 0.59 11.93 17.53
CA ILE A 577 -0.53 12.14 18.46
C ILE A 577 -0.29 11.51 19.83
N GLY A 578 0.44 10.38 19.88
CA GLY A 578 0.79 9.69 21.11
C GLY A 578 1.67 10.55 22.04
N ALA A 579 2.44 11.48 21.50
CA ALA A 579 3.31 12.38 22.26
C ALA A 579 2.60 13.68 22.72
N LEU A 580 1.36 13.91 22.29
CA LEU A 580 0.61 15.16 22.53
C LEU A 580 -0.49 15.03 23.62
N GLY A 581 -0.60 13.85 24.23
CA GLY A 581 -1.68 13.49 25.16
C GLY A 581 -1.63 14.12 26.57
N TYR A 582 -0.62 14.94 26.88
CA TYR A 582 -0.44 15.56 28.21
C TYR A 582 -1.30 16.82 28.42
N GLY A 583 -1.37 17.31 29.66
CA GLY A 583 -2.10 18.54 30.01
C GLY A 583 -3.62 18.36 30.11
N ASN A 584 -4.08 17.12 30.25
CA ASN A 584 -5.50 16.75 30.42
C ASN A 584 -5.73 16.03 31.77
N GLY A 585 -4.76 16.10 32.69
CA GLY A 585 -4.82 15.46 33.99
C GLY A 585 -4.85 13.92 33.89
N PRO A 586 -5.41 13.22 34.90
CA PRO A 586 -5.38 11.75 34.97
C PRO A 586 -6.23 11.05 33.89
N ASN A 587 -7.02 11.81 33.13
CA ASN A 587 -7.84 11.32 32.01
C ASN A 587 -7.19 11.54 30.64
N GLY A 588 -5.98 12.11 30.58
CA GLY A 588 -5.20 12.26 29.37
C GLY A 588 -4.47 10.99 28.93
N GLY A 589 -3.31 11.17 28.30
CA GLY A 589 -2.44 10.10 27.81
C GLY A 589 -2.42 10.01 26.30
N GLY A 590 -1.32 9.48 25.76
CA GLY A 590 -1.15 9.30 24.31
C GLY A 590 -2.25 8.45 23.68
N PRO A 591 -2.51 7.23 24.19
CA PRO A 591 -3.56 6.36 23.67
C PRO A 591 -4.97 6.98 23.72
N ALA A 592 -5.29 7.74 24.78
CA ALA A 592 -6.58 8.40 24.92
C ALA A 592 -6.78 9.50 23.86
N LEU A 593 -5.77 10.33 23.62
CA LEU A 593 -5.83 11.37 22.59
C LEU A 593 -5.87 10.77 21.18
N ALA A 594 -5.09 9.70 20.92
CA ALA A 594 -5.14 8.96 19.67
C ALA A 594 -6.56 8.45 19.38
N ARG A 595 -7.20 7.81 20.36
CA ARG A 595 -8.58 7.32 20.23
C ARG A 595 -9.56 8.44 19.89
N ASN A 596 -9.58 9.52 20.67
CA ASN A 596 -10.51 10.64 20.42
C ASN A 596 -10.31 11.21 19.00
N THR A 597 -9.05 11.40 18.60
CA THR A 597 -8.72 11.97 17.29
C THR A 597 -9.14 11.04 16.14
N HIS A 598 -8.85 9.74 16.24
CA HIS A 598 -9.25 8.76 15.22
C HIS A 598 -10.76 8.56 15.14
N GLU A 599 -11.47 8.55 16.28
CA GLU A 599 -12.93 8.51 16.29
C GLU A 599 -13.53 9.74 15.59
N ALA A 600 -12.97 10.92 15.84
CA ALA A 600 -13.41 12.16 15.20
C ALA A 600 -13.14 12.15 13.68
N LEU A 601 -11.95 11.68 13.29
CA LEU A 601 -11.54 11.51 11.89
C LEU A 601 -12.47 10.53 11.15
N GLU A 602 -12.66 9.31 11.66
CA GLU A 602 -13.49 8.30 11.00
C GLU A 602 -14.97 8.71 10.94
N LYS A 603 -15.50 9.38 11.99
CA LYS A 603 -16.87 9.92 11.96
C LYS A 603 -17.04 10.98 10.87
N SER A 604 -16.05 11.85 10.69
CA SER A 604 -16.08 12.87 9.64
C SER A 604 -15.99 12.24 8.25
N VAL A 605 -15.05 11.31 8.05
CA VAL A 605 -14.90 10.58 6.78
C VAL A 605 -16.19 9.86 6.40
N MET A 606 -16.81 9.13 7.34
CA MET A 606 -18.08 8.45 7.11
C MET A 606 -19.23 9.39 6.78
N LYS A 607 -19.20 10.63 7.31
CA LYS A 607 -20.23 11.63 7.07
C LYS A 607 -20.12 12.25 5.67
N PHE A 608 -18.91 12.52 5.20
CA PHE A 608 -18.68 13.34 4.00
C PHE A 608 -18.18 12.57 2.78
N PHE A 609 -17.61 11.37 2.96
CA PHE A 609 -17.07 10.55 1.89
C PHE A 609 -17.81 9.19 1.81
N PRO A 610 -18.80 9.04 0.91
CA PRO A 610 -19.67 7.86 0.86
C PRO A 610 -18.95 6.51 0.67
N THR A 611 -17.75 6.54 0.08
CA THR A 611 -16.90 5.36 -0.15
C THR A 611 -15.97 5.03 1.02
N ASN A 612 -16.09 5.76 2.14
CA ASN A 612 -15.19 5.69 3.29
C ASN A 612 -13.72 5.94 2.87
N GLY A 613 -13.52 7.02 2.11
CA GLY A 613 -12.25 7.36 1.48
C GLY A 613 -11.22 7.90 2.45
N LEU A 614 -10.44 7.00 3.06
CA LEU A 614 -9.32 7.33 3.94
C LEU A 614 -8.10 6.43 3.67
N ILE A 615 -6.95 7.04 3.41
CA ILE A 615 -5.63 6.40 3.47
C ILE A 615 -4.94 6.85 4.76
N ASN A 616 -4.74 5.94 5.71
CA ASN A 616 -3.97 6.24 6.92
C ASN A 616 -2.48 6.12 6.65
N CYS A 617 -1.69 7.14 7.01
CA CYS A 617 -0.26 7.19 6.69
C CYS A 617 0.53 7.74 7.89
N MET A 618 1.82 7.38 7.99
CA MET A 618 2.66 7.66 9.17
C MET A 618 2.03 7.17 10.49
N CYS A 619 1.33 6.04 10.42
CA CYS A 619 0.37 5.60 11.44
C CYS A 619 0.81 4.34 12.19
N HIS A 620 2.09 3.96 12.12
CA HIS A 620 2.53 2.64 12.55
C HIS A 620 2.52 2.41 14.07
N SER A 621 2.21 3.40 14.91
CA SER A 621 2.07 3.17 16.35
C SER A 621 0.78 2.41 16.67
N THR A 622 0.83 1.46 17.61
CA THR A 622 -0.32 0.63 18.01
C THR A 622 -1.49 1.43 18.57
N GLU A 623 -1.21 2.58 19.19
CA GLU A 623 -2.24 3.54 19.60
C GLU A 623 -3.02 4.17 18.43
N ASN A 624 -2.50 4.13 17.21
CA ASN A 624 -3.26 4.48 16.01
C ASN A 624 -3.92 3.26 15.40
N LEU A 625 -3.14 2.20 15.14
CA LEU A 625 -3.62 0.98 14.46
C LEU A 625 -4.85 0.35 15.15
N TYR A 626 -4.88 0.37 16.49
CA TYR A 626 -6.01 -0.16 17.27
C TYR A 626 -7.19 0.81 17.42
N ASN A 627 -7.25 1.87 16.60
CA ASN A 627 -8.43 2.74 16.47
C ASN A 627 -9.00 2.78 15.03
N PHE A 628 -8.53 1.91 14.12
CA PHE A 628 -9.05 1.81 12.74
C PHE A 628 -10.31 0.94 12.68
N LYS A 629 -11.44 1.51 13.11
CA LYS A 629 -12.71 0.80 13.20
C LYS A 629 -13.40 0.67 11.85
N MET A 630 -13.39 1.74 11.06
CA MET A 630 -14.07 1.80 9.77
C MET A 630 -13.08 1.84 8.60
N SER A 631 -11.97 2.54 8.74
CA SER A 631 -10.98 2.72 7.68
C SER A 631 -10.22 1.43 7.38
N ASN A 632 -10.04 1.13 6.09
CA ASN A 632 -9.50 -0.17 5.65
C ASN A 632 -8.26 -0.06 4.76
N LEU A 633 -7.63 1.11 4.69
CA LEU A 633 -6.44 1.34 3.86
C LEU A 633 -5.41 2.13 4.67
N ALA A 634 -4.18 1.60 4.77
CA ALA A 634 -3.08 2.31 5.41
C ALA A 634 -1.73 1.97 4.78
N ARG A 635 -0.84 2.96 4.70
CA ARG A 635 0.56 2.76 4.29
C ARG A 635 1.25 1.84 5.29
N VAL A 636 2.01 0.86 4.79
CA VAL A 636 2.72 -0.15 5.60
C VAL A 636 4.25 -0.08 5.50
N SER A 637 4.79 1.04 5.03
CA SER A 637 6.24 1.28 4.93
C SER A 637 6.58 2.73 5.23
N ASP A 638 7.89 2.97 5.38
CA ASP A 638 8.48 4.30 5.18
C ASP A 638 8.18 4.81 3.76
N ASP A 639 8.49 6.08 3.52
CA ASP A 639 8.29 6.72 2.23
C ASP A 639 9.11 6.02 1.13
N PHE A 640 8.54 5.95 -0.06
CA PHE A 640 9.30 5.69 -1.26
C PHE A 640 10.29 6.85 -1.48
N TYR A 641 11.59 6.55 -1.54
CA TYR A 641 12.64 7.54 -1.80
C TYR A 641 13.26 7.31 -3.18
N PRO A 642 12.79 8.00 -4.24
CA PRO A 642 13.18 7.71 -5.62
C PRO A 642 14.69 7.78 -5.89
N THR A 643 15.40 8.62 -5.15
CA THR A 643 16.84 8.89 -5.34
C THR A 643 17.72 8.13 -4.35
N ASN A 644 17.14 7.43 -3.37
CA ASN A 644 17.90 6.66 -2.39
C ASN A 644 17.96 5.20 -2.82
N GLU A 645 19.05 4.85 -3.50
CA GLU A 645 19.27 3.51 -4.04
C GLU A 645 19.13 2.39 -2.97
N ALA A 646 19.62 2.64 -1.75
CA ALA A 646 19.58 1.69 -0.65
C ALA A 646 18.17 1.41 -0.13
N SER A 647 17.21 2.32 -0.39
CA SER A 647 15.85 2.20 0.11
C SER A 647 15.01 1.21 -0.69
N HIS A 648 15.24 1.04 -2.00
CA HIS A 648 14.31 0.30 -2.88
C HIS A 648 14.11 -1.17 -2.48
N THR A 649 15.19 -1.91 -2.26
CA THR A 649 15.08 -3.33 -1.85
C THR A 649 14.56 -3.45 -0.42
N VAL A 650 14.96 -2.54 0.46
CA VAL A 650 14.50 -2.46 1.86
C VAL A 650 13.01 -2.13 1.93
N HIS A 651 12.49 -1.31 1.01
CA HIS A 651 11.08 -0.97 0.90
C HIS A 651 10.22 -2.20 0.66
N ILE A 652 10.61 -3.07 -0.28
CA ILE A 652 9.90 -4.32 -0.62
C ILE A 652 9.89 -5.27 0.59
N VAL A 653 10.99 -5.32 1.34
CA VAL A 653 11.08 -6.06 2.59
C VAL A 653 10.15 -5.45 3.64
N ASN A 654 10.17 -4.13 3.84
CA ASN A 654 9.31 -3.47 4.81
C ASN A 654 7.82 -3.71 4.53
N VAL A 655 7.35 -3.45 3.31
CA VAL A 655 5.92 -3.60 2.96
C VAL A 655 5.44 -5.04 3.12
N SER A 656 6.25 -6.04 2.74
CA SER A 656 5.86 -7.45 2.81
C SER A 656 5.84 -7.97 4.25
N TYR A 657 6.86 -7.66 5.05
CA TYR A 657 6.93 -8.12 6.44
C TYR A 657 5.99 -7.35 7.37
N ASN A 658 5.85 -6.03 7.21
CA ASN A 658 4.86 -5.26 7.98
C ASN A 658 3.42 -5.73 7.70
N SER A 659 3.16 -6.28 6.50
CA SER A 659 1.88 -6.89 6.13
C SER A 659 1.55 -8.17 6.93
N MET A 660 2.50 -8.77 7.67
CA MET A 660 2.21 -9.84 8.64
C MET A 660 1.35 -9.35 9.81
N PHE A 661 1.54 -8.09 10.21
CA PHE A 661 0.80 -7.45 11.30
C PHE A 661 -0.33 -6.57 10.73
N MET A 662 0.04 -5.52 9.99
CA MET A 662 -0.92 -4.51 9.53
C MET A 662 -1.92 -5.08 8.52
N GLY A 663 -1.54 -6.09 7.73
CA GLY A 663 -2.42 -6.73 6.75
C GLY A 663 -3.61 -7.49 7.35
N GLU A 664 -3.59 -7.80 8.65
CA GLU A 664 -4.75 -8.33 9.38
C GLU A 664 -5.73 -7.23 9.82
N ILE A 665 -5.27 -5.98 9.88
CA ILE A 665 -6.07 -4.81 10.32
C ILE A 665 -6.58 -4.03 9.10
N VAL A 666 -5.77 -3.81 8.08
CA VAL A 666 -6.09 -2.96 6.91
C VAL A 666 -5.57 -3.59 5.63
N ILE A 667 -6.09 -3.16 4.48
CA ILE A 667 -5.44 -3.37 3.19
C ILE A 667 -4.11 -2.62 3.23
N PRO A 668 -2.98 -3.31 3.02
CA PRO A 668 -1.68 -2.65 2.98
C PRO A 668 -1.56 -1.76 1.75
N ASP A 669 -1.33 -0.48 1.95
CA ASP A 669 -0.83 0.42 0.93
C ASP A 669 0.70 0.33 0.90
N TRP A 670 1.24 -0.13 -0.23
CA TRP A 670 2.67 -0.38 -0.44
C TRP A 670 3.42 0.85 -0.94
N ASP A 671 2.75 2.00 -0.91
CA ASP A 671 3.21 3.29 -1.38
C ASP A 671 3.34 3.40 -2.91
N MET A 672 3.36 4.65 -3.37
CA MET A 672 3.72 5.01 -4.74
C MET A 672 5.08 4.43 -5.13
N PHE A 673 5.31 4.33 -6.43
CA PHE A 673 6.64 4.12 -6.99
C PHE A 673 6.79 4.92 -8.29
N GLN A 674 8.01 4.96 -8.83
CA GLN A 674 8.29 5.51 -10.16
C GLN A 674 8.51 4.37 -11.15
N SER A 675 7.73 4.36 -12.23
CA SER A 675 7.78 3.36 -13.29
C SER A 675 9.06 3.43 -14.14
N ALA A 676 9.56 4.64 -14.45
CA ALA A 676 10.74 4.80 -15.33
C ALA A 676 12.10 4.75 -14.60
N SER A 677 12.14 4.32 -13.34
CA SER A 677 13.41 4.14 -12.63
C SER A 677 14.06 2.79 -12.97
N SER A 678 15.36 2.65 -12.68
CA SER A 678 16.06 1.36 -12.83
C SER A 678 15.49 0.24 -11.93
N THR A 679 14.71 0.60 -10.90
CA THR A 679 14.00 -0.32 -10.02
C THR A 679 12.48 -0.35 -10.30
N GLY A 680 12.00 0.31 -11.36
CA GLY A 680 10.58 0.40 -11.69
C GLY A 680 9.94 -0.96 -11.91
N GLY A 681 10.58 -1.84 -12.70
CA GLY A 681 10.14 -3.23 -12.88
C GLY A 681 10.14 -4.04 -11.58
N LEU A 682 11.14 -3.83 -10.72
CA LEU A 682 11.25 -4.48 -9.41
C LEU A 682 10.07 -4.11 -8.50
N HIS A 683 9.76 -2.81 -8.43
CA HIS A 683 8.61 -2.32 -7.67
C HIS A 683 7.28 -2.77 -8.29
N ALA A 684 7.15 -2.76 -9.63
CA ALA A 684 5.97 -3.24 -10.32
C ALA A 684 5.67 -4.71 -10.00
N ALA A 685 6.68 -5.59 -10.06
CA ALA A 685 6.56 -6.99 -9.69
C ALA A 685 6.14 -7.19 -8.23
N ALA A 686 6.69 -6.38 -7.32
CA ALA A 686 6.27 -6.39 -5.92
C ALA A 686 4.79 -6.01 -5.76
N ARG A 687 4.31 -4.96 -6.45
CA ARG A 687 2.89 -4.55 -6.40
C ARG A 687 1.96 -5.58 -7.06
N ALA A 688 2.41 -6.24 -8.12
CA ALA A 688 1.63 -7.30 -8.78
C ALA A 688 1.25 -8.43 -7.82
N VAL A 689 2.16 -8.78 -6.90
CA VAL A 689 1.94 -9.82 -5.87
C VAL A 689 1.47 -9.26 -4.53
N GLY A 690 1.50 -7.95 -4.32
CA GLY A 690 1.27 -7.31 -3.02
C GLY A 690 -0.17 -7.30 -2.54
N GLY A 691 -1.16 -7.48 -3.43
CA GLY A 691 -2.58 -7.37 -3.07
C GLY A 691 -2.97 -5.99 -2.53
N CYS A 692 -2.24 -4.97 -2.99
CA CYS A 692 -2.30 -3.57 -2.56
C CYS A 692 -2.84 -2.66 -3.68
N PRO A 693 -3.23 -1.41 -3.39
CA PRO A 693 -3.44 -0.42 -4.44
C PRO A 693 -2.16 -0.21 -5.26
N ILE A 694 -2.33 0.22 -6.51
CA ILE A 694 -1.22 0.54 -7.41
C ILE A 694 -1.41 1.97 -7.89
N TYR A 695 -0.51 2.84 -7.45
CA TYR A 695 -0.41 4.19 -7.95
C TYR A 695 1.05 4.59 -8.10
N VAL A 696 1.31 5.49 -9.05
CA VAL A 696 2.65 5.98 -9.34
C VAL A 696 2.81 7.45 -9.00
N SER A 697 4.04 7.92 -9.01
CA SER A 697 4.39 9.32 -8.72
C SER A 697 5.42 9.88 -9.70
N ASP A 698 5.58 9.22 -10.85
CA ASP A 698 6.44 9.68 -11.94
C ASP A 698 6.11 11.13 -12.33
N HIS A 699 7.16 11.86 -12.70
CA HIS A 699 7.00 13.11 -13.43
C HIS A 699 6.27 12.83 -14.77
N PRO A 700 5.41 13.74 -15.27
CA PRO A 700 4.64 13.54 -16.50
C PRO A 700 5.45 13.07 -17.73
N ASP A 701 6.72 13.47 -17.81
CA ASP A 701 7.61 13.16 -18.94
C ASP A 701 8.49 11.93 -18.70
N LYS A 702 8.23 11.17 -17.61
CA LYS A 702 9.07 10.05 -17.16
C LYS A 702 8.23 8.82 -16.79
N HIS A 703 7.23 8.48 -17.60
CA HIS A 703 6.49 7.23 -17.44
C HIS A 703 7.12 6.10 -18.26
N ASP A 704 7.18 4.89 -17.71
CA ASP A 704 7.48 3.67 -18.46
C ASP A 704 6.19 2.87 -18.70
N PHE A 705 5.62 3.03 -19.90
CA PHE A 705 4.38 2.36 -20.26
C PHE A 705 4.54 0.86 -20.52
N ASN A 706 5.76 0.35 -20.70
CA ASN A 706 6.00 -1.10 -20.75
C ASN A 706 5.87 -1.72 -19.36
N VAL A 707 6.31 -1.00 -18.33
CA VAL A 707 6.11 -1.41 -16.93
C VAL A 707 4.64 -1.24 -16.53
N LEU A 708 4.03 -0.09 -16.82
CA LEU A 708 2.63 0.17 -16.46
C LEU A 708 1.65 -0.78 -17.15
N GLY A 709 1.88 -1.12 -18.42
CA GLY A 709 1.05 -2.06 -19.19
C GLY A 709 1.06 -3.50 -18.65
N GLN A 710 1.95 -3.83 -17.71
CA GLN A 710 1.97 -5.12 -17.02
C GLN A 710 1.11 -5.14 -15.74
N LEU A 711 0.58 -3.99 -15.32
CA LEU A 711 -0.20 -3.79 -14.08
C LEU A 711 -1.58 -3.17 -14.32
N VAL A 712 -1.70 -2.32 -15.34
CA VAL A 712 -2.87 -1.46 -15.58
C VAL A 712 -3.63 -1.93 -16.80
N MET A 713 -4.94 -2.15 -16.64
CA MET A 713 -5.85 -2.43 -17.75
C MET A 713 -6.17 -1.15 -18.54
N PRO A 714 -6.58 -1.24 -19.81
CA PRO A 714 -6.98 -0.06 -20.60
C PRO A 714 -8.09 0.78 -19.95
N SER A 715 -8.97 0.17 -19.16
CA SER A 715 -9.98 0.87 -18.35
C SER A 715 -9.41 1.69 -17.19
N GLY A 716 -8.13 1.57 -16.86
CA GLY A 716 -7.52 2.09 -15.64
C GLY A 716 -7.80 1.24 -14.40
N SER A 717 -8.42 0.06 -14.55
CA SER A 717 -8.55 -0.90 -13.46
C SER A 717 -7.26 -1.70 -13.24
N ILE A 718 -7.09 -2.26 -12.05
CA ILE A 718 -5.94 -3.13 -11.73
C ILE A 718 -6.40 -4.52 -11.30
N LEU A 719 -5.48 -5.47 -11.42
CA LEU A 719 -5.69 -6.86 -11.03
C LEU A 719 -5.12 -7.11 -9.63
N ARG A 720 -5.91 -6.88 -8.59
CA ARG A 720 -5.40 -7.02 -7.21
C ARG A 720 -5.57 -8.44 -6.67
N GLY A 721 -4.52 -8.97 -6.04
CA GLY A 721 -4.58 -10.23 -5.29
C GLY A 721 -5.57 -10.18 -4.11
N LYS A 722 -6.13 -11.33 -3.72
CA LYS A 722 -7.18 -11.41 -2.68
C LYS A 722 -6.68 -11.11 -1.27
N PHE A 723 -5.41 -11.42 -0.99
CA PHE A 723 -4.81 -11.30 0.33
C PHE A 723 -3.72 -10.23 0.35
N PRO A 724 -3.34 -9.71 1.52
CA PRO A 724 -2.07 -9.02 1.68
C PRO A 724 -0.91 -9.89 1.21
N GLY A 725 -0.03 -9.35 0.36
CA GLY A 725 1.20 -10.03 -0.05
C GLY A 725 2.14 -10.19 1.15
N ARG A 726 2.60 -11.41 1.42
CA ARG A 726 3.45 -11.73 2.58
C ARG A 726 4.60 -12.67 2.22
N PRO A 727 5.71 -12.64 2.97
CA PRO A 727 6.83 -13.55 2.74
C PRO A 727 6.38 -15.00 2.88
N THR A 728 6.84 -15.92 2.02
CA THR A 728 6.57 -17.35 2.16
C THR A 728 7.24 -17.93 3.41
N ARG A 729 6.72 -19.06 3.93
CA ARG A 729 7.19 -19.63 5.22
C ARG A 729 8.70 -19.89 5.26
N ASP A 730 9.32 -20.28 4.15
CA ASP A 730 10.74 -20.63 4.07
C ASP A 730 11.70 -19.43 4.11
N CYS A 731 11.25 -18.22 3.77
CA CYS A 731 12.03 -16.99 3.96
C CYS A 731 11.56 -16.14 5.15
N LEU A 732 10.44 -16.48 5.79
CA LEU A 732 9.79 -15.67 6.84
C LEU A 732 10.71 -15.36 8.03
N PHE A 733 11.59 -16.30 8.40
CA PHE A 733 12.51 -16.15 9.53
C PHE A 733 13.97 -15.94 9.09
N LYS A 734 14.19 -15.54 7.84
CA LYS A 734 15.52 -15.28 7.28
C LYS A 734 15.71 -13.78 7.04
N ASP A 735 16.91 -13.30 7.33
CA ASP A 735 17.31 -11.94 7.00
C ASP A 735 17.68 -11.85 5.51
N VAL A 736 16.65 -11.69 4.69
CA VAL A 736 16.74 -11.64 3.22
C VAL A 736 17.55 -10.46 2.68
N CYS A 737 17.86 -9.48 3.53
CA CYS A 737 18.66 -8.31 3.18
C CYS A 737 20.17 -8.56 3.32
N ARG A 738 20.58 -9.48 4.20
CA ARG A 738 21.95 -9.57 4.72
C ARG A 738 22.59 -10.95 4.67
N ASP A 739 21.81 -12.02 4.58
CA ASP A 739 22.38 -13.37 4.71
C ASP A 739 23.14 -13.87 3.46
N GLY A 740 23.10 -13.10 2.37
CA GLY A 740 23.84 -13.35 1.13
C GLY A 740 23.38 -14.57 0.33
N LYS A 741 22.27 -15.22 0.71
CA LYS A 741 21.82 -16.48 0.09
C LYS A 741 20.32 -16.60 -0.10
N THR A 742 19.50 -15.98 0.74
CA THR A 742 18.05 -16.15 0.71
C THR A 742 17.42 -15.12 -0.22
N ALA A 743 16.65 -15.59 -1.19
CA ALA A 743 15.75 -14.74 -1.97
C ALA A 743 14.49 -14.44 -1.17
N LEU A 744 14.00 -13.21 -1.24
CA LEU A 744 12.67 -12.88 -0.73
C LEU A 744 11.62 -13.48 -1.69
N LYS A 745 10.69 -14.26 -1.14
CA LYS A 745 9.54 -14.77 -1.89
C LYS A 745 8.26 -14.25 -1.26
N ILE A 746 7.38 -13.68 -2.07
CA ILE A 746 6.11 -13.11 -1.63
C ILE A 746 4.99 -13.85 -2.34
N TRP A 747 3.99 -14.34 -1.61
CA TRP A 747 2.87 -15.06 -2.20
C TRP A 747 1.56 -14.27 -2.12
N ASN A 748 0.67 -14.56 -3.07
CA ASN A 748 -0.73 -14.13 -3.04
C ASN A 748 -1.62 -15.15 -3.76
N ARG A 749 -2.94 -15.03 -3.56
CA ARG A 749 -3.93 -15.95 -4.12
C ARG A 749 -5.04 -15.19 -4.85
N ASN A 750 -5.54 -15.81 -5.90
CA ASN A 750 -6.69 -15.40 -6.69
C ASN A 750 -7.80 -16.46 -6.62
N SER A 751 -8.89 -16.30 -7.38
CA SER A 751 -10.05 -17.20 -7.30
C SER A 751 -9.70 -18.67 -7.58
N VAL A 752 -8.87 -18.93 -8.60
CA VAL A 752 -8.47 -20.28 -9.02
C VAL A 752 -7.03 -20.63 -8.62
N GLY A 753 -6.08 -19.75 -8.96
CA GLY A 753 -4.64 -19.97 -8.74
C GLY A 753 -4.04 -19.00 -7.73
N GLY A 754 -2.73 -18.78 -7.82
CA GLY A 754 -2.02 -17.74 -7.09
C GLY A 754 -0.75 -17.29 -7.80
N VAL A 755 -0.04 -16.37 -7.17
CA VAL A 755 1.22 -15.82 -7.67
C VAL A 755 2.30 -15.89 -6.59
N VAL A 756 3.54 -16.11 -7.01
CA VAL A 756 4.73 -16.00 -6.16
C VAL A 756 5.72 -15.07 -6.84
N GLY A 757 6.04 -13.94 -6.22
CA GLY A 757 7.12 -13.06 -6.65
C GLY A 757 8.42 -13.47 -5.95
N THR A 758 9.52 -13.53 -6.68
CA THR A 758 10.86 -13.82 -6.16
C THR A 758 11.76 -12.62 -6.38
N PHE A 759 12.55 -12.24 -5.37
CA PHE A 759 13.32 -11.00 -5.37
C PHE A 759 14.69 -11.21 -4.72
N ASN A 760 15.75 -10.72 -5.37
CA ASN A 760 17.04 -10.57 -4.71
C ASN A 760 17.15 -9.16 -4.11
N VAL A 761 16.90 -9.08 -2.79
CA VAL A 761 16.89 -7.83 -2.01
C VAL A 761 18.16 -7.64 -1.18
N GLN A 762 19.22 -8.41 -1.47
CA GLN A 762 20.46 -8.42 -0.70
C GLN A 762 21.28 -7.12 -0.84
N GLY A 763 22.10 -6.84 0.17
CA GLY A 763 23.13 -5.79 0.13
C GLY A 763 22.63 -4.38 0.46
N ALA A 764 21.44 -4.26 1.05
CA ALA A 764 20.95 -3.01 1.63
C ALA A 764 20.09 -3.27 2.87
N CYS A 765 20.10 -2.38 3.85
CA CYS A 765 19.25 -2.47 5.03
C CYS A 765 19.03 -1.11 5.68
N TRP A 766 18.03 -1.01 6.56
CA TRP A 766 17.94 0.07 7.52
C TRP A 766 18.93 -0.18 8.66
N SER A 767 19.91 0.72 8.86
CA SER A 767 20.82 0.65 10.00
C SER A 767 20.32 1.51 11.15
N ARG A 768 20.08 0.86 12.29
CA ARG A 768 19.72 1.54 13.55
C ARG A 768 20.88 2.33 14.15
N GLU A 769 22.11 1.87 13.95
CA GLU A 769 23.32 2.53 14.49
C GLU A 769 23.53 3.93 13.90
N VAL A 770 23.25 4.07 12.60
CA VAL A 770 23.41 5.34 11.87
C VAL A 770 22.07 5.94 11.42
N ASN A 771 20.94 5.38 11.87
CA ASN A 771 19.59 5.88 11.59
C ASN A 771 19.32 6.22 10.11
N GLN A 772 19.77 5.37 9.18
CA GLN A 772 19.65 5.60 7.73
C GLN A 772 19.69 4.27 6.96
N TYR A 773 19.23 4.30 5.71
CA TYR A 773 19.48 3.21 4.77
C TYR A 773 20.96 3.15 4.42
N ILE A 774 21.52 1.94 4.43
CA ILE A 774 22.92 1.70 4.08
C ILE A 774 23.03 0.61 3.03
N LEU A 775 24.04 0.74 2.19
CA LEU A 775 24.52 -0.32 1.31
C LEU A 775 25.71 -1.01 1.96
N PHE A 776 25.83 -2.32 1.82
CA PHE A 776 26.98 -3.08 2.30
C PHE A 776 27.21 -4.31 1.42
N GLY A 777 28.48 -4.60 1.16
CA GLY A 777 28.98 -5.95 0.93
C GLY A 777 28.41 -6.81 -0.21
N GLY A 778 27.57 -6.28 -1.12
CA GLY A 778 27.14 -7.01 -2.32
C GLY A 778 28.11 -6.74 -3.47
N LYS A 779 28.87 -7.74 -3.91
CA LYS A 779 29.58 -7.62 -5.20
C LYS A 779 28.53 -7.70 -6.32
N ASP A 780 28.64 -6.86 -7.33
CA ASP A 780 27.86 -7.02 -8.56
C ASP A 780 28.07 -8.44 -9.10
N GLY A 781 26.98 -9.12 -9.44
CA GLY A 781 26.98 -10.54 -9.83
C GLY A 781 26.70 -11.54 -8.70
N GLN A 782 26.60 -11.13 -7.42
CA GLN A 782 26.12 -12.03 -6.36
C GLN A 782 24.69 -12.49 -6.68
N THR A 783 24.58 -13.78 -6.92
CA THR A 783 23.32 -14.43 -7.31
C THR A 783 22.75 -15.17 -6.11
N VAL A 784 21.45 -15.02 -5.87
CA VAL A 784 20.69 -15.88 -4.96
C VAL A 784 19.79 -16.78 -5.78
N SER A 785 19.51 -17.97 -5.26
CA SER A 785 18.58 -18.90 -5.90
C SER A 785 17.25 -18.93 -5.17
N ALA A 786 16.15 -18.80 -5.90
CA ALA A 786 14.81 -18.93 -5.36
C ALA A 786 14.17 -20.24 -5.85
N CYS A 787 13.87 -21.14 -4.92
CA CYS A 787 13.09 -22.35 -5.19
C CYS A 787 11.60 -22.06 -5.05
N VAL A 788 10.84 -22.09 -6.14
CA VAL A 788 9.39 -21.83 -6.16
C VAL A 788 8.63 -23.15 -6.20
N ARG A 789 7.65 -23.31 -5.30
CA ARG A 789 6.81 -24.50 -5.18
C ARG A 789 5.33 -24.13 -5.14
N PRO A 790 4.40 -24.98 -5.62
CA PRO A 790 2.98 -24.73 -5.43
C PRO A 790 2.57 -24.58 -3.95
N ARG A 791 3.24 -25.29 -3.03
CA ARG A 791 3.01 -25.18 -1.57
C ARG A 791 3.38 -23.82 -0.96
N ASP A 792 4.04 -22.94 -1.71
CA ASP A 792 4.39 -21.60 -1.26
C ASP A 792 3.17 -20.67 -1.22
N ILE A 793 2.09 -21.01 -1.93
CA ILE A 793 0.80 -20.33 -1.84
C ILE A 793 0.00 -20.94 -0.69
N GLU A 794 -0.30 -20.12 0.33
CA GLU A 794 -1.09 -20.61 1.46
C GLU A 794 -2.52 -20.98 1.07
N GLY A 795 -3.02 -22.02 1.72
CA GLY A 795 -4.27 -22.69 1.36
C GLY A 795 -4.09 -23.83 0.36
N PHE A 796 -3.05 -23.86 -0.48
CA PHE A 796 -2.82 -25.03 -1.35
C PHE A 796 -2.41 -26.27 -0.54
N ARG A 797 -1.68 -26.07 0.57
CA ARG A 797 -1.31 -27.14 1.52
C ARG A 797 -2.53 -27.82 2.14
N SER A 798 -3.50 -27.04 2.61
CA SER A 798 -4.70 -27.61 3.23
C SER A 798 -5.68 -28.16 2.19
N GLN A 799 -5.77 -27.53 1.02
CA GLN A 799 -6.69 -27.94 -0.04
C GLN A 799 -6.22 -29.19 -0.80
N TYR A 800 -4.90 -29.39 -0.93
CA TYR A 800 -4.31 -30.42 -1.81
C TYR A 800 -3.16 -31.21 -1.17
N GLY A 801 -2.96 -31.14 0.15
CA GLY A 801 -1.80 -31.73 0.84
C GLY A 801 -1.94 -33.18 1.31
N GLY A 802 -3.14 -33.77 1.25
CA GLY A 802 -3.41 -35.10 1.77
C GLY A 802 -3.29 -35.21 3.30
N SER A 803 -4.06 -36.11 3.92
CA SER A 803 -3.97 -36.44 5.36
C SER A 803 -2.84 -37.44 5.61
N ASN A 804 -1.58 -37.07 5.36
CA ASN A 804 -0.45 -37.81 5.91
C ASN A 804 0.22 -36.94 6.97
N ASN A 805 -0.11 -37.20 8.24
CA ASN A 805 0.46 -36.56 9.43
C ASN A 805 1.95 -36.90 9.68
N ASN A 806 2.70 -37.29 8.65
CA ASN A 806 4.15 -37.36 8.72
C ASN A 806 4.72 -36.23 7.86
N SER A 807 5.01 -35.11 8.50
CA SER A 807 5.94 -34.11 7.97
C SER A 807 7.24 -34.81 7.59
N PRO A 808 7.67 -34.79 6.31
CA PRO A 808 9.04 -35.15 6.00
C PRO A 808 9.93 -34.10 6.65
N SER A 809 10.86 -34.54 7.49
CA SER A 809 11.90 -33.67 7.99
C SER A 809 12.73 -33.14 6.81
N GLU A 810 13.27 -31.93 6.89
CA GLU A 810 14.16 -31.37 5.85
C GLU A 810 15.48 -32.15 5.70
N LYS A 811 15.65 -33.30 6.37
CA LYS A 811 16.86 -34.12 6.38
C LYS A 811 16.75 -35.47 5.65
N ASP A 812 15.58 -35.84 5.12
CA ASP A 812 15.41 -37.13 4.45
C ASP A 812 15.69 -37.11 2.92
N GLU A 813 16.43 -36.11 2.42
CA GLU A 813 16.82 -36.03 0.99
C GLU A 813 18.01 -36.94 0.61
N GLU A 814 18.54 -37.75 1.54
CA GLU A 814 19.47 -38.82 1.20
C GLU A 814 18.94 -40.17 1.66
N VAL A 815 18.89 -41.12 0.72
CA VAL A 815 18.47 -42.54 0.88
C VAL A 815 16.98 -42.81 0.59
N SER A 816 16.66 -42.94 -0.70
CA SER A 816 15.52 -43.73 -1.16
C SER A 816 16.02 -44.80 -2.14
N SER A 817 16.43 -45.95 -1.60
CA SER A 817 16.38 -47.21 -2.34
C SER A 817 15.87 -48.33 -1.43
N ARG A 818 14.86 -49.03 -1.94
CA ARG A 818 14.31 -50.35 -1.53
C ARG A 818 13.03 -50.39 -0.68
N LYS A 819 12.02 -50.94 -1.39
CA LYS A 819 11.12 -52.06 -1.07
C LYS A 819 9.68 -51.76 -0.66
N GLU A 820 8.81 -52.25 -1.53
CA GLU A 820 7.41 -52.61 -1.35
C GLU A 820 7.23 -53.62 -0.20
N SER A 821 6.11 -53.55 0.54
CA SER A 821 5.08 -54.61 0.53
C SER A 821 4.00 -54.44 1.61
N SER A 822 2.83 -55.00 1.28
CA SER A 822 1.67 -55.37 2.11
C SER A 822 0.69 -54.27 2.52
N GLY A 823 -0.58 -54.50 2.17
CA GLY A 823 -1.69 -53.57 2.36
C GLY A 823 -2.76 -54.07 3.31
N GLN A 824 -3.79 -53.25 3.48
CA GLN A 824 -5.11 -53.67 3.94
C GLN A 824 -6.18 -52.67 3.46
N ASN A 825 -7.31 -53.22 3.07
CA ASN A 825 -8.46 -52.56 2.45
C ASN A 825 -9.19 -51.61 3.42
N GLY A 826 -9.57 -50.43 2.92
CA GLY A 826 -10.58 -49.56 3.49
C GLY A 826 -11.29 -48.80 2.37
N ASN A 827 -12.55 -49.14 2.12
CA ASN A 827 -13.44 -48.49 1.16
C ASN A 827 -13.64 -47.01 1.53
N ASN A 828 -13.14 -46.10 0.70
CA ASN A 828 -13.60 -44.71 0.55
C ASN A 828 -13.25 -44.23 -0.87
N GLY A 829 -14.15 -43.47 -1.50
CA GLY A 829 -14.15 -43.10 -2.92
C GLY A 829 -12.88 -42.42 -3.46
N PRO A 830 -12.75 -42.27 -4.80
CA PRO A 830 -11.49 -41.97 -5.46
C PRO A 830 -11.14 -40.48 -5.31
N ASN A 831 -10.34 -40.14 -4.31
CA ASN A 831 -9.54 -38.92 -4.29
C ASN A 831 -8.28 -39.18 -3.45
N ALA A 832 -7.19 -39.60 -4.10
CA ALA A 832 -5.87 -39.54 -3.50
C ALA A 832 -5.39 -38.08 -3.54
N ILE A 833 -5.61 -37.35 -2.44
CA ILE A 833 -5.43 -35.89 -2.30
C ILE A 833 -3.93 -35.46 -2.31
N GLY A 834 -2.99 -36.35 -2.64
CA GLY A 834 -1.55 -36.04 -2.79
C GLY A 834 -1.04 -35.96 -4.25
N ASP A 835 -1.90 -36.20 -5.24
CA ASP A 835 -1.53 -36.31 -6.66
C ASP A 835 -1.86 -35.04 -7.50
N GLN A 836 -2.37 -33.97 -6.88
CA GLN A 836 -2.72 -32.74 -7.61
C GLN A 836 -1.48 -32.12 -8.28
N MET A 837 -1.59 -31.88 -9.59
CA MET A 837 -0.59 -31.17 -10.37
C MET A 837 -0.94 -29.69 -10.53
N PHE A 838 0.08 -28.87 -10.73
CA PHE A 838 0.01 -27.44 -10.90
C PHE A 838 0.84 -27.05 -12.12
N ALA A 839 0.30 -26.15 -12.93
CA ALA A 839 1.06 -25.49 -13.97
C ALA A 839 1.69 -24.23 -13.37
N VAL A 840 3.01 -24.11 -13.50
CA VAL A 840 3.81 -23.01 -12.97
C VAL A 840 4.47 -22.29 -14.14
N ARG A 841 4.14 -21.01 -14.33
CA ARG A 841 4.68 -20.19 -15.43
C ARG A 841 5.55 -19.07 -14.89
N SER A 842 6.80 -18.97 -15.37
CA SER A 842 7.64 -17.78 -15.17
C SER A 842 7.19 -16.65 -16.11
N HIS A 843 7.05 -15.44 -15.59
CA HIS A 843 6.79 -14.26 -16.42
C HIS A 843 8.06 -13.71 -17.06
N ARG A 844 9.23 -13.97 -16.49
CA ARG A 844 10.52 -13.57 -17.06
C ARG A 844 10.92 -14.41 -18.27
N THR A 845 10.79 -15.74 -18.21
CA THR A 845 11.22 -16.63 -19.31
C THR A 845 10.06 -17.11 -20.18
N GLY A 846 8.83 -17.10 -19.65
CA GLY A 846 7.65 -17.68 -20.31
C GLY A 846 7.57 -19.20 -20.20
N ASP A 847 8.55 -19.86 -19.56
CA ASP A 847 8.59 -21.30 -19.38
C ASP A 847 7.45 -21.80 -18.50
N VAL A 848 7.02 -23.04 -18.75
CA VAL A 848 5.97 -23.71 -18.00
C VAL A 848 6.43 -25.07 -17.49
N ASP A 849 6.36 -25.22 -16.17
CA ASP A 849 6.58 -26.48 -15.48
C ASP A 849 5.26 -27.07 -15.00
N ILE A 850 5.16 -28.40 -15.00
CA ILE A 850 4.05 -29.13 -14.38
C ILE A 850 4.59 -29.79 -13.12
N LEU A 851 4.21 -29.25 -11.97
CA LEU A 851 4.74 -29.62 -10.67
C LEU A 851 3.64 -30.19 -9.77
N ARG A 852 3.98 -31.16 -8.94
CA ARG A 852 3.21 -31.55 -7.76
C ARG A 852 3.44 -30.55 -6.63
N LEU A 853 2.62 -30.65 -5.58
CA LEU A 853 2.62 -29.70 -4.47
C LEU A 853 4.01 -29.43 -3.84
N HIS A 854 4.86 -30.46 -3.75
CA HIS A 854 6.19 -30.39 -3.13
C HIS A 854 7.35 -30.20 -4.13
N GLU A 855 7.11 -30.44 -5.41
CA GLU A 855 8.12 -30.25 -6.46
C GLU A 855 8.43 -28.76 -6.64
N LYS A 856 9.63 -28.47 -7.13
CA LYS A 856 10.17 -27.12 -7.22
C LYS A 856 10.65 -26.81 -8.63
N THR A 857 10.52 -25.55 -9.00
CA THR A 857 11.32 -24.92 -10.06
C THR A 857 12.27 -23.93 -9.40
N GLU A 858 13.38 -23.60 -10.04
CA GLU A 858 14.45 -22.81 -9.44
C GLU A 858 14.86 -21.67 -10.37
N VAL A 859 15.07 -20.49 -9.77
CA VAL A 859 15.41 -19.29 -10.50
C VAL A 859 16.60 -18.58 -9.85
N ALA A 860 17.63 -18.35 -10.65
CA ALA A 860 18.77 -17.53 -10.28
C ALA A 860 18.44 -16.04 -10.46
N LEU A 861 18.75 -15.25 -9.43
CA LEU A 861 18.48 -13.82 -9.36
C LEU A 861 19.76 -13.07 -8.98
N THR A 862 20.27 -12.21 -9.87
CA THR A 862 21.32 -11.25 -9.51
C THR A 862 20.73 -10.13 -8.65
N ARG A 863 21.56 -9.24 -8.12
CA ARG A 863 21.11 -8.19 -7.19
C ARG A 863 20.04 -7.29 -7.85
N LYS A 864 18.92 -7.05 -7.15
CA LYS A 864 17.72 -6.34 -7.66
C LYS A 864 16.97 -7.04 -8.80
N ASP A 865 17.38 -8.25 -9.19
CA ASP A 865 16.56 -9.08 -10.07
C ASP A 865 15.34 -9.62 -9.35
N TRP A 866 14.35 -9.93 -10.17
CA TRP A 866 13.09 -10.49 -9.75
C TRP A 866 12.49 -11.39 -10.83
N ASP A 867 11.51 -12.20 -10.45
CA ASP A 867 10.58 -12.89 -11.35
C ASP A 867 9.22 -13.03 -10.65
N VAL A 868 8.17 -13.22 -11.44
CA VAL A 868 6.83 -13.55 -10.93
C VAL A 868 6.41 -14.87 -11.53
N PHE A 869 5.85 -15.75 -10.69
CA PHE A 869 5.36 -17.05 -11.09
C PHE A 869 3.85 -17.11 -10.92
N THR A 870 3.13 -17.42 -12.00
CA THR A 870 1.72 -17.78 -11.91
C THR A 870 1.61 -19.29 -11.67
N ILE A 871 0.88 -19.69 -10.64
CA ILE A 871 0.66 -21.09 -10.28
C ILE A 871 -0.83 -21.40 -10.30
N THR A 872 -1.26 -22.34 -11.14
CA THR A 872 -2.66 -22.74 -11.30
C THR A 872 -2.81 -24.27 -11.20
N PRO A 873 -3.86 -24.79 -10.53
CA PRO A 873 -4.17 -26.23 -10.56
C PRO A 873 -4.41 -26.75 -11.99
N VAL A 874 -3.87 -27.94 -12.29
CA VAL A 874 -4.12 -28.65 -13.55
C VAL A 874 -5.36 -29.52 -13.41
N PHE A 875 -6.33 -29.33 -14.29
CA PHE A 875 -7.55 -30.13 -14.35
C PHE A 875 -7.36 -31.29 -15.31
N GLU A 876 -7.74 -32.51 -14.90
CA GLU A 876 -7.60 -33.74 -15.71
C GLU A 876 -8.94 -34.39 -16.05
N SER A 877 -9.05 -34.95 -17.25
CA SER A 877 -10.20 -35.76 -17.64
C SER A 877 -10.02 -37.22 -17.21
N PHE A 878 -10.79 -37.71 -16.22
CA PHE A 878 -10.75 -39.13 -15.83
C PHE A 878 -11.55 -40.02 -16.80
N ARG A 879 -10.97 -41.17 -17.20
CA ARG A 879 -11.73 -42.32 -17.72
C ARG A 879 -12.02 -43.29 -16.58
N ALA A 880 -13.29 -43.57 -16.30
CA ALA A 880 -13.69 -44.67 -15.44
C ALA A 880 -13.01 -45.97 -15.91
N ARG A 881 -12.41 -46.74 -14.99
CA ARG A 881 -11.83 -48.05 -15.30
C ARG A 881 -12.95 -48.95 -15.80
N ARG A 882 -12.76 -49.62 -16.95
CA ARG A 882 -13.57 -50.78 -17.33
C ARG A 882 -13.30 -51.89 -16.31
N SER A 883 -14.30 -52.23 -15.50
CA SER A 883 -14.41 -53.57 -14.91
C SER A 883 -14.61 -54.59 -16.03
N ALA A 884 -13.99 -55.78 -15.87
CA ALA A 884 -14.17 -56.95 -16.73
C ALA A 884 -15.58 -57.57 -16.52
N PRO A 885 -16.02 -58.50 -17.39
CA PRO A 885 -17.42 -58.67 -17.78
C PRO A 885 -18.29 -59.52 -16.85
N ASP A 886 -19.59 -59.24 -16.93
CA ASP A 886 -20.80 -60.02 -16.62
C ASP A 886 -20.82 -60.99 -15.44
N GLU A 887 -21.63 -60.66 -14.44
CA GLU A 887 -22.64 -61.60 -13.92
C GLU A 887 -23.98 -60.85 -13.74
N SER A 888 -25.01 -61.48 -14.30
CA SER A 888 -26.44 -61.18 -14.30
C SER A 888 -27.01 -60.73 -12.96
N PHE A 889 -27.92 -59.75 -12.95
CA PHE A 889 -29.14 -59.77 -12.12
C PHE A 889 -30.20 -58.81 -12.68
N GLU A 890 -31.44 -59.25 -12.54
CA GLU A 890 -32.66 -58.88 -13.26
C GLU A 890 -33.14 -57.42 -13.04
N GLU A 891 -33.77 -56.87 -14.08
CA GLU A 891 -34.58 -55.65 -14.05
C GLU A 891 -35.98 -55.97 -13.49
N GLU A 892 -36.41 -55.21 -12.49
CA GLU A 892 -37.83 -54.84 -12.34
C GLU A 892 -37.96 -53.32 -12.30
N GLY A 893 -38.82 -52.80 -13.17
CA GLY A 893 -39.78 -51.79 -12.72
C GLY A 893 -39.69 -50.39 -13.35
N LEU A 894 -40.39 -50.24 -14.49
CA LEU A 894 -41.19 -49.07 -14.90
C LEU A 894 -40.51 -47.70 -15.11
N SER A 895 -40.84 -46.87 -16.10
CA SER A 895 -41.75 -46.94 -17.25
C SER A 895 -41.66 -45.57 -17.96
N SER A 896 -41.65 -45.59 -19.30
CA SER A 896 -42.24 -44.58 -20.23
C SER A 896 -41.80 -43.10 -20.08
N VAL A 897 -41.40 -42.38 -21.14
CA VAL A 897 -42.17 -42.21 -22.39
C VAL A 897 -41.22 -41.98 -23.58
N ASP A 898 -41.49 -42.78 -24.60
CA ASP A 898 -41.04 -42.74 -26.00
C ASP A 898 -41.34 -41.37 -26.65
N THR A 899 -40.35 -40.74 -27.30
CA THR A 899 -40.11 -40.74 -28.75
C THR A 899 -41.28 -40.19 -29.59
N SER A 900 -41.00 -39.42 -30.64
CA SER A 900 -40.55 -39.98 -31.92
C SER A 900 -40.71 -38.86 -32.98
N VAL A 901 -40.25 -38.89 -34.23
CA VAL A 901 -39.74 -39.88 -35.20
C VAL A 901 -39.12 -39.05 -36.38
N PRO A 902 -38.75 -39.56 -37.58
CA PRO A 902 -37.85 -40.66 -38.03
C PRO A 902 -36.70 -40.12 -38.95
N ALA A 903 -35.51 -40.73 -39.04
CA ALA A 903 -35.07 -41.88 -39.88
C ALA A 903 -35.08 -41.60 -41.41
N THR A 904 -33.99 -41.66 -42.19
CA THR A 904 -33.19 -42.82 -42.68
C THR A 904 -32.33 -42.32 -43.89
N PRO A 905 -31.53 -43.12 -44.64
CA PRO A 905 -30.43 -44.02 -44.26
C PRO A 905 -29.15 -43.86 -45.15
N GLU A 906 -28.05 -44.46 -44.66
CA GLU A 906 -26.95 -45.17 -45.37
C GLU A 906 -26.28 -44.63 -46.66
N ILE A 907 -24.93 -44.74 -46.72
CA ILE A 907 -24.20 -45.74 -47.57
C ILE A 907 -22.66 -45.53 -47.49
N ALA A 908 -21.99 -46.65 -47.20
CA ALA A 908 -20.65 -47.14 -47.59
C ALA A 908 -19.37 -46.26 -47.62
N SER A 909 -18.43 -46.69 -46.77
CA SER A 909 -16.97 -46.93 -46.97
C SER A 909 -16.51 -47.31 -48.41
N PRO A 910 -15.19 -47.49 -48.75
CA PRO A 910 -13.98 -47.48 -47.91
C PRO A 910 -12.62 -47.02 -48.56
N ILE A 911 -11.55 -47.03 -47.74
CA ILE A 911 -10.19 -47.58 -48.01
C ILE A 911 -9.09 -46.77 -48.78
N LYS A 912 -8.02 -46.50 -48.01
CA LYS A 912 -6.55 -46.60 -48.25
C LYS A 912 -5.89 -45.86 -49.44
N ALA A 913 -4.88 -45.04 -49.15
CA ALA A 913 -3.46 -45.47 -49.13
C ALA A 913 -2.50 -44.32 -48.74
N LYS A 914 -1.52 -44.67 -47.91
CA LYS A 914 -0.23 -43.99 -47.60
C LYS A 914 0.83 -44.55 -48.59
N PRO A 915 2.13 -44.23 -48.48
CA PRO A 915 2.93 -43.00 -48.28
C PRO A 915 3.97 -42.96 -49.46
N PRO A 916 5.30 -42.64 -49.36
CA PRO A 916 6.13 -41.96 -48.37
C PRO A 916 7.17 -40.95 -48.94
N SER A 917 7.82 -40.27 -47.99
CA SER A 917 9.26 -39.93 -47.91
C SER A 917 10.00 -39.40 -49.14
N THR A 918 10.72 -38.29 -48.95
CA THR A 918 12.19 -38.35 -48.86
C THR A 918 12.78 -37.13 -48.17
N GLU A 919 13.92 -37.43 -47.55
CA GLU A 919 14.86 -36.61 -46.80
C GLU A 919 15.44 -35.45 -47.62
N ASN A 920 15.87 -34.38 -46.95
CA ASN A 920 17.29 -34.03 -46.87
C ASN A 920 17.50 -32.72 -46.08
N SER A 921 18.14 -32.89 -44.92
CA SER A 921 18.97 -31.92 -44.21
C SER A 921 20.37 -31.86 -44.85
N PRO A 922 21.40 -31.23 -44.26
CA PRO A 922 21.52 -29.96 -43.49
C PRO A 922 22.68 -29.09 -44.01
N ILE A 923 22.84 -27.84 -43.52
CA ILE A 923 24.17 -27.20 -43.38
C ILE A 923 24.23 -26.39 -42.07
N GLU A 924 25.34 -26.56 -41.34
CA GLU A 924 25.69 -26.07 -40.00
C GLU A 924 26.31 -24.66 -39.97
N SER A 925 26.26 -24.02 -38.78
CA SER A 925 27.34 -23.25 -38.13
C SER A 925 26.82 -22.75 -36.77
N GLY A 926 27.52 -22.67 -35.64
CA GLY A 926 28.83 -23.11 -35.17
C GLY A 926 28.82 -22.94 -33.64
N SER A 927 29.35 -23.92 -32.89
CA SER A 927 29.20 -24.07 -31.45
C SER A 927 30.34 -23.47 -30.61
N VAL A 928 30.01 -22.77 -29.53
CA VAL A 928 30.90 -22.53 -28.36
C VAL A 928 30.48 -23.48 -27.24
N LYS A 929 31.43 -24.28 -26.74
CA LYS A 929 31.20 -25.36 -25.76
C LYS A 929 31.05 -24.85 -24.33
N LEU A 930 29.88 -25.09 -23.72
CA LEU A 930 29.69 -25.18 -22.28
C LEU A 930 29.66 -26.67 -21.88
N ASN A 931 30.44 -27.04 -20.87
CA ASN A 931 30.48 -28.40 -20.32
C ASN A 931 29.15 -28.77 -19.66
N ASN A 932 28.34 -29.56 -20.38
CA ASN A 932 27.13 -30.20 -19.89
C ASN A 932 27.45 -31.64 -19.45
N ASN A 933 27.70 -31.86 -18.15
CA ASN A 933 27.50 -33.18 -17.55
C ASN A 933 26.23 -33.13 -16.69
N ASN A 934 25.07 -33.25 -17.34
CA ASN A 934 23.82 -33.53 -16.66
C ASN A 934 22.87 -34.40 -17.53
N THR A 935 23.43 -35.50 -18.04
CA THR A 935 22.77 -36.42 -18.98
C THR A 935 21.85 -37.43 -18.29
N ALA A 936 21.81 -37.45 -16.95
CA ALA A 936 20.95 -38.34 -16.16
C ALA A 936 19.55 -37.76 -15.90
N GLU A 937 19.41 -36.46 -15.63
CA GLU A 937 18.12 -35.82 -15.28
C GLU A 937 17.20 -35.56 -16.50
N LYS A 938 17.75 -35.37 -17.70
CA LYS A 938 16.93 -35.24 -18.92
C LYS A 938 16.29 -36.56 -19.35
N LYS A 939 16.90 -37.70 -19.01
CA LYS A 939 16.36 -39.04 -19.35
C LYS A 939 15.18 -39.43 -18.46
N THR A 940 15.15 -39.01 -17.19
CA THR A 940 14.03 -39.25 -16.27
C THR A 940 12.80 -38.44 -16.65
N THR A 941 12.94 -37.19 -17.10
CA THR A 941 11.80 -36.37 -17.56
C THR A 941 11.14 -36.95 -18.82
N GLN A 942 11.91 -37.42 -19.80
CA GLN A 942 11.36 -38.09 -20.98
C GLN A 942 10.81 -39.51 -20.69
N GLN A 943 11.36 -40.22 -19.70
CA GLN A 943 10.84 -41.52 -19.28
C GLN A 943 9.56 -41.40 -18.43
N LEU A 944 9.40 -40.34 -17.63
CA LEU A 944 8.15 -40.03 -16.94
C LEU A 944 7.04 -39.66 -17.94
N ILE A 945 7.39 -38.88 -18.98
CA ILE A 945 6.50 -38.55 -20.10
C ILE A 945 6.10 -39.80 -20.91
N LYS A 946 7.00 -40.79 -21.05
CA LYS A 946 6.70 -42.07 -21.75
C LYS A 946 5.80 -43.02 -20.96
N LYS A 947 5.77 -42.95 -19.62
CA LYS A 947 4.93 -43.79 -18.75
C LYS A 947 3.49 -43.26 -18.56
N LEU A 948 3.17 -42.06 -19.07
CA LEU A 948 1.88 -41.37 -18.92
C LEU A 948 0.92 -41.50 -20.12
N LYS A 949 1.11 -42.45 -21.03
CA LYS A 949 0.23 -42.68 -22.20
C LYS A 949 -1.11 -43.34 -21.83
N ARG A 950 -1.95 -42.67 -21.06
CA ARG A 950 -3.41 -42.87 -21.05
C ARG A 950 -4.06 -41.54 -21.43
N ALA A 951 -4.97 -41.57 -22.42
CA ALA A 951 -5.56 -40.39 -23.05
C ALA A 951 -6.45 -39.58 -22.08
N ASN A 952 -5.80 -38.79 -21.22
CA ASN A 952 -6.40 -37.82 -20.33
C ASN A 952 -5.95 -36.43 -20.79
N ILE A 953 -6.91 -35.56 -21.11
CA ILE A 953 -6.62 -34.15 -21.39
C ILE A 953 -6.31 -33.47 -20.07
N ARG A 954 -5.32 -32.59 -20.10
CA ARG A 954 -4.91 -31.73 -18.98
C ARG A 954 -4.99 -30.29 -19.40
N PHE A 955 -5.57 -29.46 -18.55
CA PHE A 955 -5.78 -28.05 -18.84
C PHE A 955 -5.58 -27.17 -17.61
N ALA A 956 -4.97 -26.00 -17.81
CA ALA A 956 -4.79 -24.97 -16.80
C ALA A 956 -4.82 -23.59 -17.47
N CYS A 957 -5.46 -22.60 -16.86
CA CYS A 957 -5.47 -21.22 -17.34
C CYS A 957 -4.57 -20.32 -16.48
N PHE A 958 -3.63 -19.63 -17.11
CA PHE A 958 -2.75 -18.66 -16.46
C PHE A 958 -3.35 -17.24 -16.45
N GLY A 959 -4.39 -16.97 -17.23
CA GLY A 959 -4.98 -15.65 -17.38
C GLY A 959 -4.26 -14.79 -18.43
N LEU A 960 -4.20 -13.47 -18.23
CA LEU A 960 -3.59 -12.54 -19.18
C LEU A 960 -2.08 -12.77 -19.31
N SER A 961 -1.59 -12.93 -20.54
CA SER A 961 -0.20 -13.34 -20.81
C SER A 961 0.83 -12.23 -20.58
N LYS A 962 0.40 -10.97 -20.70
CA LYS A 962 1.24 -9.76 -20.60
C LYS A 962 1.20 -9.08 -19.22
N MET A 963 0.41 -9.59 -18.27
CA MET A 963 0.31 -9.01 -16.93
C MET A 963 0.84 -9.98 -15.89
N MET A 964 1.68 -9.48 -14.97
CA MET A 964 2.37 -10.31 -13.96
C MET A 964 1.40 -11.04 -13.03
N ASN A 965 0.24 -10.45 -12.77
CA ASN A 965 -0.85 -11.02 -11.98
C ASN A 965 -2.11 -11.27 -12.81
N GLY A 966 -1.92 -11.50 -14.11
CA GLY A 966 -2.99 -11.75 -15.09
C GLY A 966 -3.91 -12.92 -14.73
N ASN A 967 -3.51 -13.82 -13.83
CA ASN A 967 -4.38 -14.90 -13.35
C ASN A 967 -5.54 -14.41 -12.46
N ALA A 968 -5.51 -13.16 -11.97
CA ALA A 968 -6.61 -12.60 -11.19
C ALA A 968 -7.90 -12.46 -11.99
N VAL A 969 -7.84 -12.39 -13.33
CA VAL A 969 -9.04 -12.40 -14.18
C VAL A 969 -9.75 -13.75 -14.19
N VAL A 970 -9.07 -14.85 -13.84
CA VAL A 970 -9.62 -16.21 -13.91
C VAL A 970 -10.52 -16.48 -12.71
N GLN A 971 -11.83 -16.47 -12.94
CA GLN A 971 -12.85 -16.70 -11.91
C GLN A 971 -13.18 -18.18 -11.71
N ASN A 972 -13.16 -18.96 -12.80
CA ASN A 972 -13.39 -20.39 -12.74
C ASN A 972 -12.69 -21.11 -13.90
N CYS A 973 -12.26 -22.34 -13.67
CA CYS A 973 -11.70 -23.22 -14.69
C CYS A 973 -12.16 -24.65 -14.38
N LYS A 974 -12.73 -25.34 -15.37
CA LYS A 974 -13.16 -26.73 -15.24
C LYS A 974 -12.91 -27.51 -16.51
N LEU A 975 -12.75 -28.82 -16.39
CA LEU A 975 -12.61 -29.76 -17.49
C LEU A 975 -13.66 -30.86 -17.35
N GLU A 976 -14.52 -31.00 -18.35
CA GLU A 976 -15.68 -31.90 -18.32
C GLU A 976 -15.72 -32.79 -19.56
N LYS A 977 -16.33 -33.96 -19.43
CA LYS A 977 -16.60 -34.85 -20.57
C LYS A 977 -17.94 -34.46 -21.20
N ILE A 978 -17.97 -34.21 -22.51
CA ILE A 978 -19.20 -33.86 -23.23
C ILE A 978 -19.93 -35.12 -23.67
N SER A 979 -19.27 -35.95 -24.48
CA SER A 979 -19.84 -37.18 -25.05
C SER A 979 -18.71 -38.07 -25.59
N GLY A 980 -18.86 -39.40 -25.54
CA GLY A 980 -17.88 -40.33 -26.12
C GLY A 980 -16.42 -40.11 -25.63
N LYS A 981 -15.53 -39.66 -26.52
CA LYS A 981 -14.13 -39.29 -26.23
C LYS A 981 -13.89 -37.76 -26.28
N SER A 982 -14.95 -36.96 -26.33
CA SER A 982 -14.89 -35.51 -26.40
C SER A 982 -14.99 -34.87 -25.04
N TYR A 983 -14.15 -33.85 -24.85
CA TYR A 983 -14.01 -33.12 -23.59
C TYR A 983 -14.04 -31.62 -23.85
N ARG A 984 -14.37 -30.86 -22.80
CA ARG A 984 -14.48 -29.41 -22.83
C ARG A 984 -13.79 -28.81 -21.62
N ALA A 985 -12.79 -27.96 -21.84
CA ALA A 985 -12.38 -27.03 -20.80
C ALA A 985 -13.27 -25.78 -20.88
N THR A 986 -13.74 -25.29 -19.73
CA THR A 986 -14.49 -24.03 -19.63
C THR A 986 -13.73 -23.09 -18.71
N VAL A 987 -13.45 -21.88 -19.19
CA VAL A 987 -12.80 -20.81 -18.41
C VAL A 987 -13.74 -19.62 -18.32
N LEU A 988 -14.01 -19.16 -17.10
CA LEU A 988 -14.72 -17.92 -16.83
C LEU A 988 -13.70 -16.85 -16.46
N LEU A 989 -13.68 -15.76 -17.23
CA LEU A 989 -12.82 -14.60 -16.99
C LEU A 989 -13.68 -13.38 -16.63
N SER A 990 -13.12 -12.45 -15.85
CA SER A 990 -13.71 -11.16 -15.53
C SER A 990 -12.77 -10.01 -15.89
N LYS A 991 -13.30 -8.87 -16.34
CA LYS A 991 -12.55 -7.63 -16.64
C LYS A 991 -11.28 -7.92 -17.47
N SER A 992 -11.45 -8.41 -18.69
CA SER A 992 -10.32 -8.88 -19.49
C SER A 992 -10.43 -8.52 -20.96
N CYS A 993 -9.28 -8.23 -21.55
CA CYS A 993 -9.03 -8.04 -22.99
C CYS A 993 -7.62 -8.53 -23.34
N GLY A 994 -7.33 -8.67 -24.62
CA GLY A 994 -6.03 -9.07 -25.13
C GLY A 994 -5.80 -10.57 -25.04
N GLN A 995 -4.54 -10.97 -24.87
CA GLN A 995 -4.12 -12.36 -25.00
C GLN A 995 -4.19 -13.12 -23.67
N ILE A 996 -4.88 -14.26 -23.69
CA ILE A 996 -4.98 -15.23 -22.60
C ILE A 996 -4.00 -16.38 -22.84
N ALA A 997 -3.28 -16.76 -21.79
CA ALA A 997 -2.38 -17.90 -21.77
C ALA A 997 -2.97 -19.09 -20.99
N CYS A 998 -2.90 -20.27 -21.58
CA CYS A 998 -3.29 -21.55 -20.97
C CYS A 998 -2.22 -22.61 -21.22
N TYR A 999 -2.12 -23.58 -20.33
CA TYR A 999 -1.48 -24.87 -20.59
C TYR A 999 -2.53 -25.87 -21.07
N SER A 1000 -2.21 -26.61 -22.14
CA SER A 1000 -3.07 -27.68 -22.67
C SER A 1000 -2.24 -28.86 -23.15
N SER A 1001 -2.51 -30.07 -22.63
CA SER A 1001 -1.75 -31.26 -23.03
C SER A 1001 -1.95 -31.64 -24.50
N GLU A 1002 -3.09 -31.28 -25.07
CA GLU A 1002 -3.48 -31.55 -26.46
C GLU A 1002 -3.88 -30.24 -27.16
N LYS A 1003 -3.84 -30.21 -28.48
CA LYS A 1003 -4.36 -29.07 -29.26
C LYS A 1003 -5.90 -29.10 -29.26
N PRO A 1004 -6.61 -28.03 -28.85
CA PRO A 1004 -8.06 -27.96 -29.01
C PRO A 1004 -8.45 -28.04 -30.48
N LYS A 1005 -9.55 -28.70 -30.80
CA LYS A 1005 -10.14 -28.68 -32.15
C LYS A 1005 -10.82 -27.35 -32.44
N LYS A 1006 -11.43 -26.78 -31.41
CA LYS A 1006 -12.25 -25.57 -31.50
C LYS A 1006 -12.16 -24.77 -30.21
N ILE A 1007 -12.07 -23.46 -30.35
CA ILE A 1007 -12.20 -22.51 -29.25
C ILE A 1007 -13.36 -21.58 -29.58
N SER A 1008 -14.24 -21.40 -28.62
CA SER A 1008 -15.39 -20.51 -28.75
C SER A 1008 -15.53 -19.65 -27.50
N ALA A 1009 -16.14 -18.48 -27.66
CA ALA A 1009 -16.26 -17.49 -26.62
C ALA A 1009 -17.67 -16.89 -26.59
N THR A 1010 -18.12 -16.48 -25.42
CA THR A 1010 -19.22 -15.52 -25.25
C THR A 1010 -18.72 -14.35 -24.43
N SER A 1011 -19.19 -13.16 -24.75
CA SER A 1011 -18.94 -11.94 -24.01
C SER A 1011 -20.22 -11.11 -23.94
N ARG A 1012 -20.29 -10.14 -23.01
CA ARG A 1012 -21.45 -9.25 -22.93
C ARG A 1012 -21.51 -8.30 -24.12
N ALA A 1013 -20.35 -7.82 -24.58
CA ALA A 1013 -20.20 -7.01 -25.79
C ALA A 1013 -20.72 -7.74 -27.05
N ALA A 1014 -20.67 -9.07 -27.07
CA ALA A 1014 -21.24 -9.90 -28.14
C ALA A 1014 -22.73 -10.26 -27.94
N ASN A 1015 -23.48 -9.50 -27.11
CA ASN A 1015 -24.87 -9.80 -26.72
C ASN A 1015 -25.06 -11.22 -26.15
N GLY A 1016 -24.02 -11.79 -25.52
CA GLY A 1016 -24.03 -13.16 -25.02
C GLY A 1016 -24.08 -14.24 -26.11
N LYS A 1017 -23.97 -13.89 -27.40
CA LYS A 1017 -23.95 -14.87 -28.48
C LYS A 1017 -22.59 -15.57 -28.52
N LYS A 1018 -22.64 -16.90 -28.54
CA LYS A 1018 -21.45 -17.74 -28.67
C LYS A 1018 -20.89 -17.62 -30.08
N HIS A 1019 -19.61 -17.29 -30.19
CA HIS A 1019 -18.90 -17.19 -31.47
C HIS A 1019 -17.58 -17.94 -31.40
N ASP A 1020 -17.04 -18.27 -32.56
CA ASP A 1020 -15.75 -18.97 -32.68
C ASP A 1020 -14.61 -17.95 -32.55
N VAL A 1021 -13.60 -18.28 -31.75
CA VAL A 1021 -12.41 -17.42 -31.62
C VAL A 1021 -11.50 -17.69 -32.82
N SER A 1022 -11.31 -16.67 -33.66
CA SER A 1022 -10.56 -16.80 -34.91
C SER A 1022 -9.04 -16.72 -34.74
N SER A 1023 -8.55 -16.08 -33.66
CA SER A 1023 -7.13 -15.85 -33.41
C SER A 1023 -6.65 -16.59 -32.16
N TRP A 1024 -5.99 -17.72 -32.35
CA TRP A 1024 -5.32 -18.47 -31.28
C TRP A 1024 -4.15 -19.29 -31.83
N ARG A 1025 -3.17 -19.57 -30.98
CA ARG A 1025 -1.96 -20.33 -31.31
C ARG A 1025 -1.72 -21.41 -30.26
N PHE A 1026 -1.43 -22.63 -30.72
CA PHE A 1026 -0.97 -23.72 -29.86
C PHE A 1026 0.49 -24.06 -30.18
N GLU A 1027 1.32 -24.07 -29.14
CA GLU A 1027 2.74 -24.38 -29.25
C GLU A 1027 3.01 -25.81 -28.77
N GLU A 1028 3.31 -26.71 -29.72
CA GLU A 1028 3.49 -28.15 -29.43
C GLU A 1028 4.60 -28.45 -28.42
N LYS A 1029 5.68 -27.66 -28.41
CA LYS A 1029 6.86 -27.89 -27.54
C LYS A 1029 6.57 -27.50 -26.09
N THR A 1030 6.03 -26.31 -25.87
CA THR A 1030 5.75 -25.73 -24.55
C THR A 1030 4.37 -26.12 -24.03
N ARG A 1031 3.52 -26.69 -24.88
CA ARG A 1031 2.09 -26.96 -24.62
C ARG A 1031 1.30 -25.70 -24.24
N MET A 1032 1.82 -24.55 -24.63
CA MET A 1032 1.19 -23.25 -24.43
C MET A 1032 0.11 -23.02 -25.47
N LEU A 1033 -1.04 -22.55 -25.00
CA LEU A 1033 -2.16 -22.12 -25.79
C LEU A 1033 -2.40 -20.63 -25.54
N LEU A 1034 -2.26 -19.83 -26.58
CA LEU A 1034 -2.51 -18.39 -26.55
C LEU A 1034 -3.81 -18.10 -27.30
N VAL A 1035 -4.74 -17.41 -26.65
CA VAL A 1035 -6.06 -17.04 -27.22
C VAL A 1035 -6.19 -15.54 -27.19
N ASP A 1036 -6.49 -14.92 -28.32
CA ASP A 1036 -6.66 -13.46 -28.40
C ASP A 1036 -8.15 -13.10 -28.28
N LEU A 1037 -8.47 -12.24 -27.31
CA LEU A 1037 -9.81 -11.72 -27.07
C LEU A 1037 -10.03 -10.34 -27.72
N GLY A 1038 -9.01 -9.77 -28.36
CA GLY A 1038 -9.03 -8.42 -28.92
C GLY A 1038 -8.91 -7.33 -27.86
N ASP A 1039 -8.92 -6.06 -28.29
CA ASP A 1039 -8.55 -4.92 -27.44
C ASP A 1039 -9.70 -4.36 -26.60
N ILE A 1040 -10.93 -4.84 -26.80
CA ILE A 1040 -12.10 -4.34 -26.07
C ILE A 1040 -12.23 -5.10 -24.76
N GLU A 1041 -12.12 -4.36 -23.65
CA GLU A 1041 -12.33 -4.89 -22.31
C GLU A 1041 -13.80 -5.25 -22.09
N ASP A 1042 -14.07 -6.51 -21.72
CA ASP A 1042 -15.40 -6.99 -21.35
C ASP A 1042 -15.45 -7.38 -19.87
N VAL A 1043 -16.64 -7.23 -19.28
CA VAL A 1043 -16.90 -7.55 -17.87
C VAL A 1043 -16.76 -9.05 -17.63
N PHE A 1044 -17.23 -9.89 -18.57
CA PHE A 1044 -17.11 -11.35 -18.46
C PHE A 1044 -16.87 -12.02 -19.81
N TRP A 1045 -15.98 -13.00 -19.81
CA TRP A 1045 -15.81 -13.96 -20.90
C TRP A 1045 -16.07 -15.37 -20.41
N THR A 1046 -16.78 -16.17 -21.20
CA THR A 1046 -16.75 -17.63 -21.06
C THR A 1046 -16.08 -18.23 -22.28
N LEU A 1047 -14.99 -18.95 -22.07
CA LEU A 1047 -14.23 -19.63 -23.12
C LEU A 1047 -14.47 -21.14 -23.03
N TRP A 1048 -14.71 -21.78 -24.18
CA TRP A 1048 -14.82 -23.23 -24.30
C TRP A 1048 -13.76 -23.77 -25.25
N PHE A 1049 -13.00 -24.74 -24.77
CA PHE A 1049 -11.96 -25.44 -25.50
C PHE A 1049 -12.41 -26.88 -25.73
N GLU A 1050 -12.71 -27.25 -26.97
CA GLU A 1050 -13.28 -28.56 -27.31
C GLU A 1050 -12.22 -29.48 -27.92
N TYR A 1051 -12.17 -30.72 -27.44
CA TYR A 1051 -11.17 -31.74 -27.79
C TYR A 1051 -11.80 -33.00 -28.39
#